data_AF-S0E7U6-F1
#
_entry.id   AF-S0E7U6-F1
#
_cell.length_a   1.000
_cell.length_b   1.000
_cell.length_c   1.000
_cell.angle_alpha   90.00
_cell.angle_beta   90.00
_cell.angle_gamma   90.00
#
_symmetry.space_group_name_H-M   'P 1'
#
loop_
_entity.id
_entity.type
_entity.pdbx_description
1 polymer ?
#
loop_
_entity_poly.entity_id
_entity_poly.type
_entity_poly.pdbx_seq_one_letter_code
_entity_poly.pdbx_strand_id
1 'polypeptide(L)'
;MSTNLLSELKQFLGAFLRPNDAAEGEPAARFAHIQMPPYRLGKEGLMNLINNEVIHSSFAEKAGMNLFVVPESEKSDQFGAEHDVVSSQTLTFSALLDALRITRQASGSDLGWGYNLMGDAEADFRVRNILPLSVVLVLQLDPEMSADCALSLIGIVQWALFVSTVVPFSNIRVLTVSVDEDANFLSKLVHFSAPDIEVASMNLAAHGEQNPDHGSVVFKSHSIELCVEKIRESLESNKDRRLLVLSFDADITKPLIQKLGSDDKARFKIITAGTAPPDVNAVPAEKSLILRFPKPVSFLPLEFQGFDELHVFLSSKTHMAQAWDNISCQVIEYSRPLSREDRRLQYWWARQPSMQHKYLYFNEPALSLFLEAGGSRARLVETSQLGGFIAAVMDIMSWGFHVDKVLNLFIRKPLEVQEMRTRLQVQGLINPTGLALIDSEASVFRRLLSTFRYDYRLSMFVALDSDAQVRRVKLELATMQNLWVANMISIKPGITTTNKLSAELFEGCLGLSSSLARRGVLWLNLGLLKQHLSNPDKFKDYLVFNPRAKVVDRQVAQMLKLLPGQSESNDQRSMSEEVAVLSAEQERVLQKHLLRAFLYQLTLTYYPKVNGTRNGSNGFCHNLVSSMAKCDIEMLNTLTLINFKALYKKEGSEVAFGICHGLFRPDESRRVSCKDWTLIPAETVHEWLSEVAPEGNIFEVLHTGIQHFKTN
;
A
#
# COMPACT_ATOMS: atom_id res chain seq x y z
N MET A 1 -24.52 -21.43 -7.71
CA MET A 1 -23.82 -22.08 -6.58
C MET A 1 -24.35 -23.50 -6.44
N SER A 2 -23.55 -24.49 -6.06
CA SER A 2 -24.09 -25.84 -5.76
C SER A 2 -24.97 -25.75 -4.51
N THR A 3 -26.07 -26.50 -4.48
CA THR A 3 -27.00 -26.55 -3.33
C THR A 3 -26.31 -26.96 -2.03
N ASN A 4 -25.24 -27.76 -2.14
CA ASN A 4 -24.46 -28.25 -1.01
C ASN A 4 -23.66 -27.15 -0.31
N LEU A 5 -22.95 -26.29 -1.07
CA LEU A 5 -22.17 -25.19 -0.49
C LEU A 5 -23.04 -24.22 0.32
N LEU A 6 -24.23 -23.91 -0.19
CA LEU A 6 -25.17 -23.03 0.51
C LEU A 6 -25.72 -23.69 1.78
N SER A 7 -26.01 -24.99 1.72
CA SER A 7 -26.49 -25.75 2.88
C SER A 7 -25.44 -25.81 4.00
N GLU A 8 -24.18 -26.04 3.66
CA GLU A 8 -23.06 -26.07 4.63
C GLU A 8 -22.85 -24.70 5.28
N LEU A 9 -22.82 -23.63 4.47
CA LEU A 9 -22.72 -22.26 4.97
C LEU A 9 -23.86 -21.93 5.95
N LYS A 10 -25.10 -22.28 5.60
CA LYS A 10 -26.29 -22.09 6.45
C LYS A 10 -26.18 -22.82 7.78
N GLN A 11 -25.77 -24.09 7.73
CA GLN A 11 -25.60 -24.90 8.94
C GLN A 11 -24.51 -24.32 9.86
N PHE A 12 -23.39 -23.90 9.28
CA PHE A 12 -22.28 -23.28 10.01
C PHE A 12 -22.69 -21.96 10.67
N LEU A 13 -23.27 -21.03 9.90
CA LEU A 13 -23.73 -19.74 10.41
C LEU A 13 -24.83 -19.93 11.47
N GLY A 14 -25.76 -20.85 11.25
CA GLY A 14 -26.81 -21.18 12.22
C GLY A 14 -26.27 -21.69 13.55
N ALA A 15 -25.14 -22.39 13.58
CA ALA A 15 -24.48 -22.81 14.82
C ALA A 15 -23.67 -21.67 15.47
N PHE A 16 -23.00 -20.86 14.65
CA PHE A 16 -22.18 -19.73 15.10
C PHE A 16 -23.01 -18.57 15.68
N LEU A 17 -24.17 -18.29 15.10
CA LEU A 17 -25.04 -17.19 15.51
C LEU A 17 -25.96 -17.57 16.69
N ARG A 18 -25.94 -18.80 17.20
CA ARG A 18 -26.74 -19.13 18.40
C ARG A 18 -26.31 -18.27 19.61
N PRO A 19 -27.27 -17.75 20.40
CA PRO A 19 -27.00 -17.19 21.72
C PRO A 19 -26.33 -18.26 22.60
N ASN A 20 -25.47 -17.85 23.51
CA ASN A 20 -24.83 -18.75 24.47
C ASN A 20 -25.03 -18.24 25.89
N ASP A 21 -25.15 -19.16 26.84
CA ASP A 21 -25.15 -18.88 28.27
C ASP A 21 -23.70 -19.02 28.77
N ALA A 22 -22.85 -18.02 28.48
CA ALA A 22 -21.49 -18.01 29.02
C ALA A 22 -21.54 -17.84 30.55
N ALA A 23 -20.63 -18.50 31.28
CA ALA A 23 -20.52 -18.33 32.72
C ALA A 23 -20.03 -16.91 33.05
N GLU A 24 -20.45 -16.39 34.21
CA GLU A 24 -20.07 -15.05 34.66
C GLU A 24 -18.54 -14.94 34.79
N GLY A 25 -17.93 -13.97 34.10
CA GLY A 25 -16.48 -13.73 34.08
C GLY A 25 -15.71 -14.40 32.93
N GLU A 26 -16.36 -15.21 32.09
CA GLU A 26 -15.79 -15.74 30.85
C GLU A 26 -16.17 -14.87 29.64
N PRO A 27 -15.28 -14.70 28.64
CA PRO A 27 -15.61 -13.89 27.47
C PRO A 27 -16.74 -14.53 26.64
N ALA A 28 -17.87 -13.84 26.52
CA ALA A 28 -19.02 -14.30 25.73
C ALA A 28 -18.84 -14.12 24.20
N ALA A 29 -17.76 -13.47 23.75
CA ALA A 29 -17.48 -13.27 22.33
C ALA A 29 -17.20 -14.60 21.61
N ARG A 30 -17.76 -14.77 20.40
CA ARG A 30 -17.48 -15.96 19.56
C ARG A 30 -16.74 -15.55 18.29
N PHE A 31 -15.81 -16.41 17.90
CA PHE A 31 -14.93 -16.20 16.76
C PHE A 31 -15.10 -17.30 15.73
N ALA A 32 -15.11 -16.94 14.45
CA ALA A 32 -15.18 -17.88 13.36
C ALA A 32 -14.33 -17.44 12.16
N HIS A 33 -13.94 -18.43 11.36
CA HIS A 33 -13.20 -18.25 10.12
C HIS A 33 -13.81 -19.07 8.98
N ILE A 34 -13.97 -18.46 7.82
CA ILE A 34 -14.39 -19.12 6.59
C ILE A 34 -13.28 -18.97 5.54
N GLN A 35 -12.70 -20.08 5.12
CA GLN A 35 -11.89 -20.12 3.92
C GLN A 35 -12.82 -20.20 2.70
N MET A 36 -12.80 -19.18 1.86
CA MET A 36 -13.64 -19.07 0.67
C MET A 36 -12.93 -19.56 -0.59
N PRO A 37 -13.68 -20.01 -1.61
CA PRO A 37 -13.09 -20.34 -2.90
C PRO A 37 -12.43 -19.12 -3.56
N PRO A 38 -11.39 -19.30 -4.38
CA PRO A 38 -10.67 -18.23 -5.09
C PRO A 38 -11.45 -17.67 -6.30
N TYR A 39 -12.77 -17.57 -6.19
CA TYR A 39 -13.68 -17.06 -7.22
C TYR A 39 -15.00 -16.57 -6.59
N ARG A 40 -15.75 -15.74 -7.33
CA ARG A 40 -17.07 -15.25 -6.88
C ARG A 40 -18.16 -16.33 -7.05
N LEU A 41 -18.98 -16.52 -6.01
CA LEU A 41 -20.02 -17.56 -5.93
C LEU A 41 -21.32 -17.16 -6.65
N GLY A 42 -21.26 -16.85 -7.95
CA GLY A 42 -22.40 -16.48 -8.79
C GLY A 42 -22.66 -14.97 -8.84
N LYS A 43 -23.90 -14.57 -9.19
CA LYS A 43 -24.31 -13.16 -9.30
C LYS A 43 -24.26 -12.41 -7.95
N GLU A 44 -24.55 -13.11 -6.85
CA GLU A 44 -24.42 -12.60 -5.49
C GLU A 44 -23.07 -13.03 -4.90
N GLY A 45 -22.30 -12.09 -4.36
CA GLY A 45 -21.03 -12.40 -3.69
C GLY A 45 -21.23 -13.16 -2.38
N LEU A 46 -20.20 -13.88 -1.88
CA LEU A 46 -20.27 -14.59 -0.59
C LEU A 46 -20.66 -13.67 0.56
N MET A 47 -20.15 -12.44 0.57
CA MET A 47 -20.47 -11.45 1.60
C MET A 47 -21.97 -11.11 1.61
N ASN A 48 -22.62 -11.04 0.44
CA ASN A 48 -24.07 -10.82 0.35
C ASN A 48 -24.86 -12.03 0.83
N LEU A 49 -24.39 -13.24 0.53
CA LEU A 49 -25.00 -14.47 1.07
C LEU A 49 -24.89 -14.52 2.60
N ILE A 50 -23.72 -14.22 3.16
CA ILE A 50 -23.54 -14.12 4.62
C ILE A 50 -24.47 -13.05 5.18
N ASN A 51 -24.56 -11.88 4.53
CA ASN A 51 -25.46 -10.81 4.95
C ASN A 51 -26.93 -11.26 5.00
N ASN A 52 -27.43 -11.91 3.96
CA ASN A 52 -28.80 -12.43 3.92
C ASN A 52 -29.05 -13.44 5.05
N GLU A 53 -28.12 -14.37 5.28
CA GLU A 53 -28.26 -15.35 6.37
C GLU A 53 -28.15 -14.73 7.76
N VAL A 54 -27.32 -13.70 7.94
CA VAL A 54 -27.20 -12.97 9.19
C VAL A 54 -28.49 -12.20 9.47
N ILE A 55 -29.00 -11.41 8.51
CA ILE A 55 -30.22 -10.61 8.65
C ILE A 55 -31.44 -11.47 8.98
N HIS A 56 -31.56 -12.66 8.37
CA HIS A 56 -32.69 -13.56 8.60
C HIS A 56 -32.51 -14.53 9.78
N SER A 57 -31.41 -14.42 10.52
CA SER A 57 -31.20 -15.24 11.71
C SER A 57 -32.01 -14.71 12.90
N SER A 58 -32.46 -15.60 13.79
CA SER A 58 -33.05 -15.22 15.09
C SER A 58 -32.09 -14.42 15.98
N PHE A 59 -30.81 -14.34 15.59
CA PHE A 59 -29.80 -13.52 16.22
C PHE A 59 -29.89 -12.06 15.78
N ALA A 60 -30.22 -11.77 14.52
CA ALA A 60 -30.36 -10.39 14.03
C ALA A 60 -31.48 -9.63 14.72
N GLU A 61 -32.55 -10.30 15.16
CA GLU A 61 -33.59 -9.69 16.01
C GLU A 61 -33.07 -9.25 17.39
N LYS A 62 -31.92 -9.79 17.83
CA LYS A 62 -31.26 -9.50 19.12
C LYS A 62 -29.93 -8.74 18.98
N ALA A 63 -29.33 -8.76 17.80
CA ALA A 63 -28.12 -8.03 17.48
C ALA A 63 -28.49 -6.59 17.17
N GLY A 64 -27.77 -5.64 17.76
CA GLY A 64 -28.03 -4.22 17.53
C GLY A 64 -27.54 -3.75 16.15
N MET A 65 -26.56 -4.43 15.55
CA MET A 65 -25.95 -4.01 14.29
C MET A 65 -25.17 -5.14 13.58
N ASN A 66 -25.12 -5.07 12.24
CA ASN A 66 -24.25 -5.93 11.41
C ASN A 66 -23.21 -5.07 10.68
N LEU A 67 -21.93 -5.39 10.85
CA LEU A 67 -20.82 -4.65 10.26
C LEU A 67 -20.05 -5.55 9.30
N PHE A 68 -20.00 -5.17 8.03
CA PHE A 68 -19.22 -5.83 6.99
C PHE A 68 -17.97 -5.02 6.70
N VAL A 69 -16.80 -5.60 6.90
CA VAL A 69 -15.52 -4.92 6.69
C VAL A 69 -14.82 -5.55 5.49
N VAL A 70 -14.53 -4.71 4.50
CA VAL A 70 -13.90 -5.13 3.25
C VAL A 70 -12.60 -4.37 3.00
N PRO A 71 -11.69 -4.91 2.17
CA PRO A 71 -10.53 -4.17 1.71
C PRO A 71 -10.91 -2.86 1.03
N GLU A 72 -10.08 -1.83 1.14
CA GLU A 72 -10.29 -0.52 0.53
C GLU A 72 -10.54 -0.62 -0.99
N SER A 73 -9.93 -1.61 -1.66
CA SER A 73 -10.10 -1.88 -3.10
C SER A 73 -11.48 -2.41 -3.48
N GLU A 74 -12.25 -2.97 -2.55
CA GLU A 74 -13.53 -3.62 -2.82
C GLU A 74 -14.76 -2.81 -2.35
N LYS A 75 -14.55 -1.64 -1.73
CA LYS A 75 -15.64 -0.80 -1.21
C LYS A 75 -16.67 -0.39 -2.27
N SER A 76 -16.27 -0.19 -3.52
CA SER A 76 -17.15 0.26 -4.61
C SER A 76 -18.08 -0.83 -5.16
N ASP A 77 -17.78 -2.11 -4.90
CA ASP A 77 -18.26 -3.21 -5.75
C ASP A 77 -19.25 -4.17 -5.08
N GLN A 78 -19.48 -4.05 -3.77
CA GLN A 78 -20.14 -5.14 -3.04
C GLN A 78 -21.60 -4.89 -2.63
N PHE A 79 -22.10 -3.65 -2.61
CA PHE A 79 -23.45 -3.39 -2.11
C PHE A 79 -24.21 -2.45 -3.04
N GLY A 80 -25.08 -3.03 -3.87
CA GLY A 80 -26.16 -2.29 -4.51
C GLY A 80 -27.03 -1.68 -3.41
N ALA A 81 -27.27 -0.37 -3.51
CA ALA A 81 -28.20 0.30 -2.63
C ALA A 81 -29.60 -0.27 -2.87
N GLU A 82 -30.13 -1.02 -1.90
CA GLU A 82 -31.57 -1.11 -1.69
C GLU A 82 -31.84 -1.42 -0.21
N HIS A 83 -32.72 -0.59 0.35
CA HIS A 83 -33.16 -0.57 1.74
C HIS A 83 -34.01 -1.80 2.06
N ASP A 84 -33.80 -2.45 3.22
CA ASP A 84 -34.85 -2.51 4.26
C ASP A 84 -34.45 -3.16 5.62
N VAL A 85 -35.07 -2.59 6.66
CA VAL A 85 -35.39 -3.05 8.04
C VAL A 85 -34.26 -3.47 9.04
N VAL A 86 -33.06 -3.92 8.63
CA VAL A 86 -31.93 -4.15 9.56
C VAL A 86 -30.65 -3.49 9.03
N SER A 87 -29.98 -2.68 9.87
CA SER A 87 -28.90 -1.75 9.50
C SER A 87 -27.54 -2.43 9.28
N SER A 88 -27.42 -3.24 8.22
CA SER A 88 -26.10 -3.68 7.75
C SER A 88 -25.30 -2.50 7.21
N GLN A 89 -24.10 -2.29 7.74
CA GLN A 89 -23.19 -1.22 7.30
C GLN A 89 -21.86 -1.80 6.81
N THR A 90 -21.42 -1.31 5.65
CA THR A 90 -20.13 -1.70 5.06
C THR A 90 -19.06 -0.66 5.39
N LEU A 91 -17.94 -1.12 5.93
CA LEU A 91 -16.77 -0.34 6.33
C LEU A 91 -15.52 -0.82 5.58
N THR A 92 -14.51 0.04 5.52
CA THR A 92 -13.14 -0.35 5.19
C THR A 92 -12.37 -0.67 6.46
N PHE A 93 -11.22 -1.36 6.35
CA PHE A 93 -10.36 -1.61 7.51
C PHE A 93 -9.86 -0.31 8.15
N SER A 94 -9.48 0.68 7.34
CA SER A 94 -9.15 2.03 7.83
C SER A 94 -10.28 2.65 8.68
N ALA A 95 -11.54 2.55 8.24
CA ALA A 95 -12.69 3.07 8.99
C ALA A 95 -12.96 2.28 10.28
N LEU A 96 -12.78 0.94 10.25
CA LEU A 96 -12.89 0.11 11.44
C LEU A 96 -11.79 0.46 12.47
N LEU A 97 -10.55 0.66 12.02
CA LEU A 97 -9.43 1.04 12.88
C LEU A 97 -9.68 2.38 13.58
N ASP A 98 -10.25 3.36 12.87
CA ASP A 98 -10.64 4.63 13.46
C ASP A 98 -11.77 4.47 14.50
N ALA A 99 -12.79 3.65 14.21
CA ALA A 99 -13.84 3.33 15.18
C ALA A 99 -13.27 2.64 16.45
N LEU A 100 -12.31 1.72 16.30
CA LEU A 100 -11.61 1.10 17.43
C LEU A 100 -10.85 2.13 18.27
N ARG A 101 -10.13 3.06 17.63
CA ARG A 101 -9.41 4.14 18.34
C ARG A 101 -10.36 5.05 19.10
N ILE A 102 -11.49 5.44 18.49
CA ILE A 102 -12.51 6.26 19.14
C ILE A 102 -13.15 5.51 20.32
N THR A 103 -13.50 4.25 20.12
CA THR A 103 -14.03 3.37 21.17
C THR A 103 -13.04 3.25 22.33
N ARG A 104 -11.74 3.12 22.05
CA ARG A 104 -10.70 3.09 23.09
C ARG A 104 -10.64 4.40 23.87
N GLN A 105 -10.63 5.54 23.18
CA GLN A 105 -10.57 6.87 23.79
C GLN A 105 -11.80 7.18 24.64
N ALA A 106 -12.98 6.68 24.25
CA ALA A 106 -14.23 6.90 24.97
C ALA A 106 -14.28 6.25 26.37
N SER A 107 -13.38 5.31 26.69
CA SER A 107 -13.34 4.68 28.02
C SER A 107 -12.90 5.64 29.13
N GLY A 108 -12.15 6.69 28.78
CA GLY A 108 -11.51 7.58 29.75
C GLY A 108 -10.45 6.91 30.65
N SER A 109 -10.09 5.65 30.39
CA SER A 109 -9.12 4.88 31.17
C SER A 109 -8.06 4.25 30.27
N ASP A 110 -6.82 4.14 30.77
CA ASP A 110 -5.70 3.63 29.97
C ASP A 110 -5.83 2.13 29.63
N LEU A 111 -6.69 1.40 30.34
CA LEU A 111 -6.86 -0.05 30.22
C LEU A 111 -8.22 -0.47 29.66
N GLY A 112 -9.24 0.40 29.69
CA GLY A 112 -10.61 0.06 29.33
C GLY A 112 -10.99 0.38 27.88
N TRP A 113 -12.10 -0.21 27.43
CA TRP A 113 -12.77 0.14 26.17
C TRP A 113 -14.07 0.86 26.47
N GLY A 114 -14.39 1.89 25.70
CA GLY A 114 -15.63 2.63 25.86
C GLY A 114 -16.82 1.83 25.35
N TYR A 115 -17.94 1.91 26.05
CA TYR A 115 -19.20 1.29 25.67
C TYR A 115 -20.36 2.14 26.22
N ASN A 116 -21.53 2.05 25.58
CA ASN A 116 -22.74 2.69 26.06
C ASN A 116 -23.77 1.63 26.50
N LEU A 117 -24.21 1.71 27.76
CA LEU A 117 -25.19 0.79 28.35
C LEU A 117 -26.64 1.24 28.13
N MET A 118 -26.87 2.50 27.77
CA MET A 118 -28.18 3.18 27.84
C MET A 118 -28.61 3.81 26.51
N GLY A 119 -27.85 3.62 25.42
CA GLY A 119 -28.07 4.25 24.12
C GLY A 119 -28.57 3.28 23.05
N ASP A 120 -29.16 3.85 21.99
CA ASP A 120 -29.40 3.14 20.74
C ASP A 120 -28.04 2.84 20.07
N ALA A 121 -27.71 1.55 19.98
CA ALA A 121 -26.45 1.05 19.44
C ALA A 121 -26.17 1.56 18.01
N GLU A 122 -27.22 1.70 17.18
CA GLU A 122 -27.09 2.20 15.82
C GLU A 122 -26.84 3.71 15.81
N ALA A 123 -27.55 4.46 16.65
CA ALA A 123 -27.35 5.90 16.78
C ALA A 123 -25.95 6.24 17.32
N ASP A 124 -25.45 5.49 18.32
CA ASP A 124 -24.13 5.70 18.89
C ASP A 124 -23.01 5.39 17.89
N PHE A 125 -23.11 4.30 17.12
CA PHE A 125 -22.13 4.01 16.09
C PHE A 125 -22.18 5.08 14.98
N ARG A 126 -23.36 5.46 14.49
CA ARG A 126 -23.49 6.45 13.41
C ARG A 126 -23.05 7.85 13.79
N VAL A 127 -23.27 8.26 15.04
CA VAL A 127 -22.96 9.62 15.51
C VAL A 127 -21.56 9.70 16.11
N ARG A 128 -21.13 8.67 16.86
CA ARG A 128 -19.90 8.70 17.66
C ARG A 128 -18.84 7.71 17.21
N ASN A 129 -19.13 6.81 16.27
CA ASN A 129 -18.24 5.71 15.85
C ASN A 129 -17.75 4.83 17.01
N ILE A 130 -18.59 4.66 18.05
CA ILE A 130 -18.32 3.75 19.17
C ILE A 130 -18.89 2.38 18.83
N LEU A 131 -18.08 1.33 18.96
CA LEU A 131 -18.51 -0.04 18.63
C LEU A 131 -19.64 -0.53 19.57
N PRO A 132 -20.69 -1.16 19.02
CA PRO A 132 -21.84 -1.58 19.81
C PRO A 132 -21.60 -2.87 20.62
N LEU A 133 -22.33 -3.02 21.73
CA LEU A 133 -22.24 -4.17 22.65
C LEU A 133 -22.81 -5.48 22.09
N SER A 134 -23.69 -5.38 21.08
CA SER A 134 -24.31 -6.53 20.42
C SER A 134 -24.15 -6.38 18.91
N VAL A 135 -23.22 -7.14 18.32
CA VAL A 135 -22.78 -6.95 16.93
C VAL A 135 -22.36 -8.23 16.24
N VAL A 136 -22.65 -8.34 14.94
CA VAL A 136 -22.00 -9.29 14.04
C VAL A 136 -21.01 -8.54 13.15
N LEU A 137 -19.73 -8.85 13.30
CA LEU A 137 -18.64 -8.31 12.49
C LEU A 137 -18.19 -9.38 11.49
N VAL A 138 -18.27 -9.09 10.20
CA VAL A 138 -17.78 -9.96 9.13
C VAL A 138 -16.63 -9.26 8.40
N LEU A 139 -15.41 -9.77 8.55
CA LEU A 139 -14.18 -9.17 8.01
C LEU A 139 -13.68 -10.01 6.84
N GLN A 140 -13.76 -9.49 5.62
CA GLN A 140 -13.08 -10.07 4.45
C GLN A 140 -11.62 -9.65 4.49
N LEU A 141 -10.73 -10.58 4.85
CA LEU A 141 -9.31 -10.31 5.00
C LEU A 141 -8.68 -9.92 3.66
N ASP A 142 -7.86 -8.88 3.71
CA ASP A 142 -7.03 -8.44 2.59
C ASP A 142 -6.01 -9.55 2.23
N PRO A 143 -6.00 -10.07 0.99
CA PRO A 143 -5.05 -11.10 0.58
C PRO A 143 -3.58 -10.64 0.66
N GLU A 144 -3.31 -9.35 0.56
CA GLU A 144 -1.97 -8.80 0.74
C GLU A 144 -1.69 -8.43 2.20
N MET A 145 -2.65 -8.59 3.11
CA MET A 145 -2.55 -8.22 4.52
C MET A 145 -1.96 -6.82 4.72
N SER A 146 -2.73 -5.79 4.36
CA SER A 146 -2.42 -4.40 4.69
C SER A 146 -2.32 -4.17 6.21
N ALA A 147 -1.61 -3.12 6.59
CA ALA A 147 -1.48 -2.70 7.97
C ALA A 147 -2.83 -2.34 8.59
N ASP A 148 -3.74 -1.68 7.85
CA ASP A 148 -5.11 -1.42 8.33
C ASP A 148 -5.85 -2.72 8.65
N CYS A 149 -5.75 -3.73 7.78
CA CYS A 149 -6.34 -5.06 7.99
C CYS A 149 -5.77 -5.73 9.26
N ALA A 150 -4.43 -5.78 9.38
CA ALA A 150 -3.77 -6.40 10.53
C ALA A 150 -4.09 -5.68 11.86
N LEU A 151 -4.00 -4.35 11.89
CA LEU A 151 -4.27 -3.53 13.09
C LEU A 151 -5.74 -3.62 13.52
N SER A 152 -6.67 -3.62 12.56
CA SER A 152 -8.09 -3.80 12.84
C SER A 152 -8.37 -5.17 13.45
N LEU A 153 -7.74 -6.24 12.92
CA LEU A 153 -7.92 -7.58 13.46
C LEU A 153 -7.37 -7.70 14.89
N ILE A 154 -6.19 -7.11 15.16
CA ILE A 154 -5.63 -7.02 16.51
C ILE A 154 -6.62 -6.31 17.44
N GLY A 155 -7.11 -5.13 17.04
CA GLY A 155 -8.02 -4.32 17.85
C GLY A 155 -9.36 -4.99 18.12
N ILE A 156 -9.98 -5.60 17.10
CA ILE A 156 -11.27 -6.29 17.25
C ILE A 156 -11.16 -7.44 18.23
N VAL A 157 -10.09 -8.25 18.18
CA VAL A 157 -9.91 -9.36 19.13
C VAL A 157 -9.77 -8.82 20.55
N GLN A 158 -8.93 -7.81 20.78
CA GLN A 158 -8.75 -7.23 22.12
C GLN A 158 -10.04 -6.59 22.65
N TRP A 159 -10.72 -5.81 21.81
CA TRP A 159 -11.99 -5.18 22.15
C TRP A 159 -13.08 -6.21 22.47
N ALA A 160 -13.27 -7.21 21.60
CA ALA A 160 -14.33 -8.21 21.75
C ALA A 160 -14.13 -9.05 23.01
N LEU A 161 -12.89 -9.49 23.28
CA LEU A 161 -12.58 -10.24 24.50
C LEU A 161 -12.81 -9.37 25.74
N PHE A 162 -12.28 -8.14 25.78
CA PHE A 162 -12.44 -7.28 26.95
C PHE A 162 -13.91 -6.96 27.25
N VAL A 163 -14.66 -6.49 26.24
CA VAL A 163 -16.05 -6.07 26.42
C VAL A 163 -16.91 -7.26 26.82
N SER A 164 -16.67 -8.43 26.22
CA SER A 164 -17.45 -9.63 26.54
C SER A 164 -17.17 -10.25 27.90
N THR A 165 -16.01 -9.95 28.50
CA THR A 165 -15.72 -10.29 29.89
C THR A 165 -16.35 -9.32 30.87
N VAL A 166 -16.32 -8.01 30.56
CA VAL A 166 -16.72 -6.95 31.51
C VAL A 166 -18.23 -6.66 31.47
N VAL A 167 -18.89 -6.93 30.34
CA VAL A 167 -20.32 -6.61 30.14
C VAL A 167 -21.12 -7.92 29.95
N PRO A 168 -21.84 -8.39 30.99
CA PRO A 168 -22.47 -9.73 31.00
C PRO A 168 -23.51 -9.99 29.89
N PHE A 169 -24.14 -8.93 29.37
CA PHE A 169 -25.16 -9.03 28.34
C PHE A 169 -24.66 -8.67 26.93
N SER A 170 -23.36 -8.43 26.78
CA SER A 170 -22.78 -8.19 25.46
C SER A 170 -22.85 -9.44 24.59
N ASN A 171 -23.01 -9.23 23.29
CA ASN A 171 -23.24 -10.33 22.35
C ASN A 171 -22.48 -10.08 21.05
N ILE A 172 -21.18 -10.37 21.10
CA ILE A 172 -20.24 -10.05 20.02
C ILE A 172 -19.95 -11.32 19.20
N ARG A 173 -20.04 -11.21 17.87
CA ARG A 173 -19.69 -12.26 16.92
C ARG A 173 -18.69 -11.71 15.92
N VAL A 174 -17.52 -12.33 15.82
CA VAL A 174 -16.47 -11.93 14.87
C VAL A 174 -16.21 -13.09 13.91
N LEU A 175 -16.54 -12.86 12.64
CA LEU A 175 -16.35 -13.78 11.54
C LEU A 175 -15.30 -13.20 10.59
N THR A 176 -14.27 -13.97 10.27
CA THR A 176 -13.31 -13.62 9.21
C THR A 176 -13.52 -14.48 7.98
N VAL A 177 -13.27 -13.92 6.81
CA VAL A 177 -13.37 -14.61 5.52
C VAL A 177 -12.09 -14.37 4.73
N SER A 178 -11.48 -15.39 4.15
CA SER A 178 -10.29 -15.23 3.31
C SER A 178 -10.20 -16.27 2.20
N VAL A 179 -9.44 -15.95 1.16
CA VAL A 179 -9.16 -16.86 0.05
C VAL A 179 -7.93 -17.72 0.30
N ASP A 180 -6.95 -17.18 1.04
CA ASP A 180 -5.66 -17.82 1.24
C ASP A 180 -5.74 -18.92 2.32
N GLU A 181 -5.14 -20.08 2.04
CA GLU A 181 -5.08 -21.26 2.94
C GLU A 181 -4.36 -20.97 4.27
N ASP A 182 -3.38 -20.06 4.26
CA ASP A 182 -2.52 -19.74 5.41
C ASP A 182 -3.11 -18.65 6.33
N ALA A 183 -4.38 -18.28 6.17
CA ALA A 183 -5.01 -17.15 6.85
C ALA A 183 -5.47 -17.43 8.30
N ASN A 184 -4.69 -18.19 9.07
CA ASN A 184 -4.98 -18.54 10.46
C ASN A 184 -4.75 -17.40 11.48
N PHE A 185 -4.90 -16.14 11.05
CA PHE A 185 -4.58 -14.96 11.87
C PHE A 185 -5.52 -14.81 13.06
N LEU A 186 -6.84 -14.96 12.84
CA LEU A 186 -7.84 -14.80 13.89
C LEU A 186 -7.63 -15.81 15.02
N SER A 187 -7.52 -17.10 14.67
CA SER A 187 -7.31 -18.18 15.63
C SER A 187 -6.06 -17.95 16.49
N LYS A 188 -4.94 -17.56 15.88
CA LYS A 188 -3.70 -17.28 16.61
C LYS A 188 -3.82 -16.06 17.54
N LEU A 189 -4.48 -14.98 17.09
CA LEU A 189 -4.70 -13.80 17.94
C LEU A 189 -5.59 -14.08 19.14
N VAL A 190 -6.68 -14.82 18.93
CA VAL A 190 -7.57 -15.26 20.01
C VAL A 190 -6.79 -16.12 20.98
N HIS A 191 -6.05 -17.12 20.49
CA HIS A 191 -5.24 -18.00 21.34
C HIS A 191 -4.16 -17.26 22.15
N PHE A 192 -3.57 -16.18 21.61
CA PHE A 192 -2.61 -15.37 22.38
C PHE A 192 -3.22 -14.65 23.58
N SER A 193 -4.52 -14.36 23.54
CA SER A 193 -5.23 -13.51 24.51
C SER A 193 -6.18 -14.31 25.42
N ALA A 194 -6.78 -15.37 24.87
CA ALA A 194 -7.71 -16.29 25.52
C ALA A 194 -7.51 -17.70 24.94
N PRO A 195 -6.53 -18.47 25.45
CA PRO A 195 -6.17 -19.80 24.93
C PRO A 195 -7.32 -20.81 24.92
N ASP A 196 -8.27 -20.66 25.84
CA ASP A 196 -9.41 -21.58 26.04
C ASP A 196 -10.58 -21.31 25.09
N ILE A 197 -10.54 -20.22 24.30
CA ILE A 197 -11.58 -19.89 23.34
C ILE A 197 -11.26 -20.51 21.98
N GLU A 198 -12.11 -21.42 21.55
CA GLU A 198 -12.03 -22.01 20.22
C GLU A 198 -12.55 -21.05 19.13
N VAL A 199 -11.87 -21.07 17.98
CA VAL A 199 -12.31 -20.37 16.77
C VAL A 199 -12.91 -21.39 15.81
N ALA A 200 -14.21 -21.28 15.55
CA ALA A 200 -14.88 -22.17 14.62
C ALA A 200 -14.35 -21.95 13.20
N SER A 201 -14.10 -23.01 12.44
CA SER A 201 -13.57 -22.91 11.08
C SER A 201 -14.41 -23.68 10.07
N MET A 202 -14.60 -23.12 8.88
CA MET A 202 -15.21 -23.79 7.73
C MET A 202 -14.37 -23.56 6.48
N ASN A 203 -14.16 -24.61 5.69
CA ASN A 203 -13.43 -24.52 4.42
C ASN A 203 -14.38 -24.70 3.23
N LEU A 204 -14.97 -23.61 2.74
CA LEU A 204 -15.82 -23.63 1.55
C LEU A 204 -15.02 -23.88 0.27
N ALA A 205 -13.73 -23.55 0.24
CA ALA A 205 -12.88 -23.80 -0.93
C ALA A 205 -12.77 -25.29 -1.24
N ALA A 206 -12.75 -26.15 -0.21
CA ALA A 206 -12.72 -27.61 -0.36
C ALA A 206 -13.98 -28.20 -1.04
N HIS A 207 -15.12 -27.54 -0.89
CA HIS A 207 -16.41 -27.97 -1.45
C HIS A 207 -16.75 -27.22 -2.77
N GLY A 208 -15.89 -26.28 -3.17
CA GLY A 208 -16.02 -25.48 -4.38
C GLY A 208 -15.76 -26.24 -5.68
N GLU A 209 -15.94 -25.54 -6.80
CA GLU A 209 -15.39 -25.95 -8.08
C GLU A 209 -13.87 -26.07 -7.94
N GLN A 210 -13.31 -27.17 -8.44
CA GLN A 210 -11.88 -27.48 -8.31
C GLN A 210 -11.12 -27.26 -9.61
N ASN A 211 -11.81 -27.11 -10.74
CA ASN A 211 -11.17 -26.98 -12.05
C ASN A 211 -11.69 -25.78 -12.89
N PRO A 212 -11.03 -24.61 -12.84
CA PRO A 212 -11.49 -23.41 -13.53
C PRO A 212 -11.42 -23.49 -15.05
N ASP A 213 -10.55 -24.35 -15.59
CA ASP A 213 -10.38 -24.51 -17.03
C ASP A 213 -11.31 -25.57 -17.65
N HIS A 214 -12.26 -26.13 -16.90
CA HIS A 214 -13.14 -27.18 -17.42
C HIS A 214 -13.80 -26.77 -18.75
N GLY A 215 -13.59 -27.56 -19.80
CA GLY A 215 -14.06 -27.28 -21.16
C GLY A 215 -13.23 -26.27 -21.96
N SER A 216 -12.06 -25.86 -21.46
CA SER A 216 -11.17 -24.92 -22.15
C SER A 216 -10.18 -25.66 -23.04
N VAL A 217 -9.83 -25.06 -24.17
CA VAL A 217 -8.73 -25.52 -25.02
C VAL A 217 -7.44 -24.90 -24.50
N VAL A 218 -6.51 -25.75 -24.08
CA VAL A 218 -5.27 -25.34 -23.44
C VAL A 218 -4.14 -25.30 -24.47
N PHE A 219 -3.53 -24.13 -24.64
CA PHE A 219 -2.43 -23.90 -25.56
C PHE A 219 -1.11 -23.66 -24.82
N LYS A 220 -0.18 -24.57 -25.04
CA LYS A 220 1.21 -24.43 -24.64
C LYS A 220 2.00 -23.81 -25.78
N SER A 221 2.42 -22.56 -25.63
CA SER A 221 3.26 -21.86 -26.61
C SER A 221 4.25 -20.94 -25.91
N HIS A 222 5.51 -21.00 -26.34
CA HIS A 222 6.56 -20.06 -25.90
C HIS A 222 6.67 -18.84 -26.82
N SER A 223 5.91 -18.80 -27.93
CA SER A 223 5.87 -17.66 -28.86
C SER A 223 4.57 -16.89 -28.69
N ILE A 224 4.71 -15.61 -28.37
CA ILE A 224 3.61 -14.63 -28.32
C ILE A 224 2.97 -14.50 -29.70
N GLU A 225 3.76 -14.57 -30.77
CA GLU A 225 3.29 -14.47 -32.16
C GLU A 225 2.33 -15.60 -32.49
N LEU A 226 2.66 -16.85 -32.15
CA LEU A 226 1.75 -18.00 -32.36
C LEU A 226 0.44 -17.84 -31.59
N CYS A 227 0.51 -17.33 -30.36
CA CYS A 227 -0.68 -17.05 -29.56
C CYS A 227 -1.57 -15.99 -30.21
N VAL A 228 -0.96 -14.91 -30.72
CA VAL A 228 -1.66 -13.82 -31.40
C VAL A 228 -2.29 -14.29 -32.70
N GLU A 229 -1.60 -15.12 -33.49
CA GLU A 229 -2.16 -15.71 -34.71
C GLU A 229 -3.43 -16.52 -34.42
N LYS A 230 -3.45 -17.29 -33.33
CA LYS A 230 -4.65 -18.05 -32.95
C LYS A 230 -5.86 -17.16 -32.63
N ILE A 231 -5.66 -16.04 -31.96
CA ILE A 231 -6.75 -15.09 -31.68
C ILE A 231 -7.23 -14.46 -32.99
N ARG A 232 -6.31 -14.10 -33.88
CA ARG A 232 -6.64 -13.54 -35.21
C ARG A 232 -7.43 -14.55 -36.05
N GLU A 233 -6.99 -15.81 -36.10
CA GLU A 233 -7.70 -16.89 -36.79
C GLU A 233 -9.11 -17.08 -36.23
N SER A 234 -9.28 -17.01 -34.90
CA SER A 234 -10.61 -17.10 -34.28
C SER A 234 -11.51 -15.95 -34.70
N LEU A 235 -11.00 -14.70 -34.66
CA LEU A 235 -11.71 -13.50 -35.11
C LEU A 235 -12.13 -13.58 -36.58
N GLU A 236 -11.26 -14.10 -37.45
CA GLU A 236 -11.56 -14.25 -38.88
C GLU A 236 -12.59 -15.34 -39.14
N SER A 237 -12.55 -16.43 -38.36
CA SER A 237 -13.49 -17.55 -38.50
C SER A 237 -14.92 -17.21 -38.08
N ASN A 238 -15.09 -16.25 -37.17
CA ASN A 238 -16.39 -15.89 -36.60
C ASN A 238 -16.49 -14.38 -36.33
N LYS A 239 -16.76 -13.62 -37.38
CA LYS A 239 -16.83 -12.15 -37.29
C LYS A 239 -17.92 -11.64 -36.36
N ASP A 240 -18.98 -12.40 -36.09
CA ASP A 240 -20.09 -11.95 -35.24
C ASP A 240 -19.86 -12.20 -33.75
N ARG A 241 -18.84 -12.98 -33.36
CA ARG A 241 -18.55 -13.28 -31.95
C ARG A 241 -17.96 -12.07 -31.25
N ARG A 242 -18.35 -11.88 -30.00
CA ARG A 242 -17.78 -10.91 -29.07
C ARG A 242 -16.73 -11.59 -28.19
N LEU A 243 -15.49 -11.13 -28.30
CA LEU A 243 -14.34 -11.73 -27.63
C LEU A 243 -13.99 -10.97 -26.35
N LEU A 244 -13.60 -11.73 -25.33
CA LEU A 244 -12.94 -11.25 -24.13
C LEU A 244 -11.50 -11.80 -24.08
N VAL A 245 -10.51 -10.91 -24.09
CA VAL A 245 -9.11 -11.25 -23.91
C VAL A 245 -8.64 -10.74 -22.56
N LEU A 246 -8.32 -11.65 -21.65
CA LEU A 246 -7.73 -11.37 -20.34
C LEU A 246 -6.23 -11.59 -20.43
N SER A 247 -5.43 -10.54 -20.21
CA SER A 247 -3.98 -10.65 -20.29
C SER A 247 -3.27 -10.21 -19.01
N PHE A 248 -2.57 -11.16 -18.39
CA PHE A 248 -1.60 -10.90 -17.33
C PHE A 248 -0.19 -10.65 -17.89
N ASP A 249 -0.01 -10.79 -19.20
CA ASP A 249 1.22 -10.42 -19.91
C ASP A 249 1.00 -9.12 -20.68
N ALA A 250 1.71 -8.05 -20.30
CA ALA A 250 1.58 -6.77 -20.99
C ALA A 250 2.04 -6.82 -22.46
N ASP A 251 2.93 -7.76 -22.80
CA ASP A 251 3.61 -7.78 -24.09
C ASP A 251 2.74 -8.35 -25.21
N ILE A 252 1.64 -9.05 -24.91
CA ILE A 252 0.77 -9.61 -25.96
C ILE A 252 -0.10 -8.57 -26.65
N THR A 253 -0.44 -7.47 -25.96
CA THR A 253 -1.45 -6.54 -26.47
C THR A 253 -0.96 -5.80 -27.71
N LYS A 254 0.30 -5.36 -27.72
CA LYS A 254 0.85 -4.58 -28.83
C LYS A 254 0.96 -5.44 -30.11
N PRO A 255 1.56 -6.64 -30.09
CA PRO A 255 1.57 -7.55 -31.24
C PRO A 255 0.15 -7.91 -31.73
N LEU A 256 -0.79 -8.17 -30.82
CA LEU A 256 -2.18 -8.45 -31.18
C LEU A 256 -2.80 -7.29 -31.98
N ILE A 257 -2.77 -6.08 -31.43
CA ILE A 257 -3.31 -4.89 -32.10
C ILE A 257 -2.58 -4.59 -33.42
N GLN A 258 -1.29 -4.90 -33.55
CA GLN A 258 -0.56 -4.71 -34.80
C GLN A 258 -1.00 -5.69 -35.90
N LYS A 259 -1.39 -6.92 -35.53
CA LYS A 259 -1.83 -7.98 -36.44
C LYS A 259 -3.28 -7.85 -36.91
N LEU A 260 -4.12 -7.12 -36.17
CA LEU A 260 -5.52 -6.87 -36.55
C LEU A 260 -5.63 -5.87 -37.71
N GLY A 261 -6.64 -6.04 -38.57
CA GLY A 261 -7.05 -5.05 -39.57
C GLY A 261 -7.64 -3.77 -38.93
N SER A 262 -7.83 -2.70 -39.70
CA SER A 262 -8.41 -1.43 -39.20
C SER A 262 -9.78 -1.64 -38.56
N ASP A 263 -10.61 -2.45 -39.21
CA ASP A 263 -12.00 -2.67 -38.81
C ASP A 263 -12.06 -3.48 -37.51
N ASP A 264 -11.22 -4.52 -37.37
CA ASP A 264 -11.12 -5.30 -36.14
C ASP A 264 -10.57 -4.48 -34.97
N LYS A 265 -9.61 -3.58 -35.20
CA LYS A 265 -9.11 -2.67 -34.15
C LYS A 265 -10.23 -1.78 -33.61
N ALA A 266 -11.14 -1.30 -34.46
CA ALA A 266 -12.25 -0.45 -34.04
C ALA A 266 -13.28 -1.19 -33.16
N ARG A 267 -13.36 -2.53 -33.30
CA ARG A 267 -14.23 -3.41 -32.52
C ARG A 267 -13.72 -3.67 -31.10
N PHE A 268 -12.42 -3.47 -30.83
CA PHE A 268 -11.85 -3.69 -29.50
C PHE A 268 -11.86 -2.42 -28.65
N LYS A 269 -12.27 -2.59 -27.39
CA LYS A 269 -11.94 -1.66 -26.30
C LYS A 269 -10.78 -2.26 -25.52
N ILE A 270 -9.78 -1.45 -25.19
CA ILE A 270 -8.68 -1.87 -24.30
C ILE A 270 -8.87 -1.18 -22.95
N ILE A 271 -8.90 -1.98 -21.90
CA ILE A 271 -8.93 -1.52 -20.51
C ILE A 271 -7.69 -2.06 -19.81
N THR A 272 -7.07 -1.23 -18.98
CA THR A 272 -6.02 -1.66 -18.05
C THR A 272 -6.62 -1.66 -16.65
N ALA A 273 -6.68 -2.83 -16.03
CA ALA A 273 -7.11 -2.97 -14.64
C ALA A 273 -6.10 -2.27 -13.71
N GLY A 274 -6.64 -1.58 -12.71
CA GLY A 274 -5.87 -1.01 -11.61
C GLY A 274 -5.82 -1.97 -10.41
N THR A 275 -5.69 -1.39 -9.23
CA THR A 275 -5.80 -2.11 -7.94
C THR A 275 -7.25 -2.37 -7.52
N ALA A 276 -8.21 -1.72 -8.17
CA ALA A 276 -9.64 -1.95 -8.00
C ALA A 276 -10.19 -2.67 -9.25
N PRO A 277 -11.31 -3.40 -9.12
CA PRO A 277 -11.92 -4.06 -10.26
C PRO A 277 -12.33 -3.05 -11.34
N PRO A 278 -12.12 -3.37 -12.63
CA PRO A 278 -12.47 -2.47 -13.72
C PRO A 278 -13.98 -2.42 -13.93
N ASP A 279 -14.52 -1.22 -14.20
CA ASP A 279 -15.91 -1.08 -14.64
C ASP A 279 -16.03 -1.53 -16.10
N VAL A 280 -16.44 -2.78 -16.27
CA VAL A 280 -16.64 -3.40 -17.59
C VAL A 280 -18.03 -3.10 -18.16
N ASN A 281 -18.97 -2.60 -17.35
CA ASN A 281 -20.29 -2.17 -17.84
C ASN A 281 -20.19 -0.90 -18.69
N ALA A 282 -19.12 -0.12 -18.54
CA ALA A 282 -18.80 1.01 -19.40
C ALA A 282 -18.35 0.61 -20.82
N VAL A 283 -18.20 -0.69 -21.13
CA VAL A 283 -17.85 -1.18 -22.46
C VAL A 283 -19.12 -1.31 -23.31
N PRO A 284 -19.20 -0.65 -24.48
CA PRO A 284 -20.36 -0.80 -25.37
C PRO A 284 -20.66 -2.27 -25.71
N ALA A 285 -21.95 -2.62 -25.77
CA ALA A 285 -22.41 -4.00 -25.88
C ALA A 285 -21.91 -4.70 -27.17
N GLU A 286 -21.63 -3.92 -28.21
CA GLU A 286 -21.14 -4.39 -29.51
C GLU A 286 -19.60 -4.60 -29.58
N LYS A 287 -18.85 -4.19 -28.55
CA LYS A 287 -17.38 -4.20 -28.58
C LYS A 287 -16.78 -5.39 -27.87
N SER A 288 -15.78 -6.01 -28.51
CA SER A 288 -14.88 -6.95 -27.86
C SER A 288 -13.95 -6.23 -26.87
N LEU A 289 -13.43 -6.94 -25.88
CA LEU A 289 -12.65 -6.35 -24.79
C LEU A 289 -11.29 -7.01 -24.66
N ILE A 290 -10.23 -6.20 -24.54
CA ILE A 290 -8.93 -6.62 -24.04
C ILE A 290 -8.75 -5.99 -22.66
N LEU A 291 -8.73 -6.82 -21.62
CA LEU A 291 -8.46 -6.42 -20.26
C LEU A 291 -7.04 -6.81 -19.86
N ARG A 292 -6.22 -5.82 -19.50
CA ARG A 292 -4.81 -6.00 -19.13
C ARG A 292 -4.61 -5.85 -17.64
N PHE A 293 -3.81 -6.74 -17.07
CA PHE A 293 -3.38 -6.70 -15.68
C PHE A 293 -1.86 -6.46 -15.63
N PRO A 294 -1.41 -5.19 -15.51
CA PRO A 294 0.02 -4.85 -15.54
C PRO A 294 0.73 -5.18 -14.21
N LYS A 295 -0.03 -5.58 -13.18
CA LYS A 295 0.42 -5.89 -11.84
C LYS A 295 -0.35 -7.13 -11.34
N PRO A 296 0.15 -7.82 -10.30
CA PRO A 296 -0.62 -8.85 -9.61
C PRO A 296 -2.00 -8.33 -9.21
N VAL A 297 -3.01 -9.16 -9.37
CA VAL A 297 -4.41 -8.82 -9.06
C VAL A 297 -4.68 -9.16 -7.61
N SER A 298 -5.23 -8.21 -6.84
CA SER A 298 -5.53 -8.38 -5.41
C SER A 298 -7.01 -8.59 -5.11
N PHE A 299 -7.84 -8.83 -6.13
CA PHE A 299 -9.29 -9.06 -6.01
C PHE A 299 -9.72 -10.34 -6.74
N LEU A 300 -10.86 -10.90 -6.33
CA LEU A 300 -11.39 -12.14 -6.91
C LEU A 300 -11.85 -11.97 -8.37
N PRO A 301 -11.75 -13.02 -9.21
CA PRO A 301 -12.22 -13.00 -10.60
C PRO A 301 -13.67 -12.51 -10.73
N LEU A 302 -13.88 -11.57 -11.65
CA LEU A 302 -15.21 -11.09 -12.01
C LEU A 302 -15.86 -12.04 -13.02
N GLU A 303 -17.18 -12.20 -12.93
CA GLU A 303 -17.96 -12.86 -13.97
C GLU A 303 -18.37 -11.85 -15.03
N PHE A 304 -17.98 -12.09 -16.28
CA PHE A 304 -18.35 -11.22 -17.40
C PHE A 304 -19.53 -11.80 -18.17
N GLN A 305 -20.44 -10.92 -18.60
CA GLN A 305 -21.62 -11.28 -19.37
C GLN A 305 -21.58 -10.69 -20.77
N GLY A 306 -22.26 -11.36 -21.70
CA GLY A 306 -22.43 -10.89 -23.08
C GLY A 306 -21.20 -11.05 -23.97
N PHE A 307 -20.25 -11.92 -23.62
CA PHE A 307 -19.15 -12.34 -24.50
C PHE A 307 -19.34 -13.82 -24.87
N ASP A 308 -18.99 -14.18 -26.10
CA ASP A 308 -19.17 -15.54 -26.62
C ASP A 308 -17.92 -16.41 -26.41
N GLU A 309 -16.76 -15.76 -26.30
CA GLU A 309 -15.45 -16.39 -26.36
C GLU A 309 -14.43 -15.71 -25.45
N LEU A 310 -13.65 -16.52 -24.74
CA LEU A 310 -12.65 -16.12 -23.76
C LEU A 310 -11.24 -16.57 -24.17
N HIS A 311 -10.27 -15.66 -24.11
CA HIS A 311 -8.84 -15.97 -24.16
C HIS A 311 -8.16 -15.48 -22.89
N VAL A 312 -7.48 -16.36 -22.14
CA VAL A 312 -6.76 -16.02 -20.90
C VAL A 312 -5.26 -16.27 -21.07
N PHE A 313 -4.46 -15.22 -20.90
CA PHE A 313 -3.00 -15.26 -20.98
C PHE A 313 -2.38 -15.19 -19.59
N LEU A 314 -1.92 -16.35 -19.10
CA LEU A 314 -1.16 -16.45 -17.87
C LEU A 314 0.26 -15.94 -18.09
N SER A 315 0.79 -15.20 -17.12
CA SER A 315 2.13 -14.62 -17.19
C SER A 315 2.99 -15.14 -16.06
N SER A 316 4.22 -15.55 -16.39
CA SER A 316 5.28 -15.86 -15.43
C SER A 316 6.24 -14.69 -15.22
N LYS A 317 5.99 -13.54 -15.88
CA LYS A 317 6.88 -12.38 -15.83
C LYS A 317 6.96 -11.79 -14.44
N THR A 318 8.13 -11.27 -14.15
CA THR A 318 8.36 -10.50 -12.94
C THR A 318 7.64 -9.16 -13.02
N HIS A 319 7.41 -8.55 -11.86
CA HIS A 319 6.82 -7.23 -11.75
C HIS A 319 7.65 -6.37 -10.81
N MET A 320 7.65 -5.05 -11.03
CA MET A 320 8.27 -4.12 -10.10
C MET A 320 7.39 -3.94 -8.87
N ALA A 321 7.95 -4.19 -7.70
CA ALA A 321 7.29 -4.02 -6.41
C ALA A 321 8.25 -3.45 -5.38
N GLN A 322 7.72 -2.69 -4.43
CA GLN A 322 8.47 -2.27 -3.25
C GLN A 322 8.53 -3.42 -2.25
N ALA A 323 9.74 -3.79 -1.85
CA ALA A 323 9.95 -4.80 -0.81
C ALA A 323 11.28 -4.58 -0.10
N TRP A 324 11.43 -5.21 1.05
CA TRP A 324 12.69 -5.24 1.77
C TRP A 324 13.78 -5.95 0.95
N ASP A 325 14.91 -5.29 0.81
CA ASP A 325 16.10 -5.80 0.16
C ASP A 325 17.22 -6.04 1.17
N ASN A 326 17.65 -7.30 1.31
CA ASN A 326 18.69 -7.71 2.25
C ASN A 326 20.09 -7.14 1.94
N ILE A 327 20.36 -6.70 0.70
CA ILE A 327 21.68 -6.15 0.33
C ILE A 327 21.82 -4.73 0.84
N SER A 328 20.86 -3.87 0.51
CA SER A 328 20.83 -2.48 0.94
C SER A 328 20.32 -2.34 2.37
N CYS A 329 19.64 -3.37 2.88
CA CYS A 329 18.82 -3.33 4.08
C CYS A 329 17.83 -2.16 3.99
N GLN A 330 17.12 -2.03 2.88
CA GLN A 330 16.14 -0.96 2.65
C GLN A 330 14.88 -1.52 2.00
N VAL A 331 13.75 -0.85 2.17
CA VAL A 331 12.60 -1.05 1.28
C VAL A 331 12.90 -0.32 -0.03
N ILE A 332 13.09 -1.08 -1.11
CA ILE A 332 13.40 -0.57 -2.45
C ILE A 332 12.44 -1.16 -3.48
N GLU A 333 12.32 -0.52 -4.64
CA GLU A 333 11.56 -1.08 -5.76
C GLU A 333 12.44 -2.00 -6.62
N TYR A 334 12.04 -3.24 -6.85
CA TYR A 334 12.79 -4.15 -7.72
C TYR A 334 11.90 -5.22 -8.36
N SER A 335 12.43 -5.87 -9.38
CA SER A 335 11.77 -6.92 -10.15
C SER A 335 11.59 -8.17 -9.30
N ARG A 336 10.35 -8.63 -9.11
CA ARG A 336 10.02 -9.81 -8.30
C ARG A 336 9.22 -10.83 -9.09
N PRO A 337 9.49 -12.14 -8.91
CA PRO A 337 8.64 -13.19 -9.46
C PRO A 337 7.25 -13.13 -8.82
N LEU A 338 6.24 -13.55 -9.58
CA LEU A 338 4.89 -13.76 -9.06
C LEU A 338 4.87 -14.86 -8.01
N SER A 339 4.02 -14.69 -7.00
CA SER A 339 3.79 -15.70 -5.98
C SER A 339 2.96 -16.88 -6.52
N ARG A 340 2.98 -17.99 -5.79
CA ARG A 340 2.16 -19.16 -6.09
C ARG A 340 0.67 -18.80 -6.10
N GLU A 341 0.24 -18.03 -5.10
CA GLU A 341 -1.14 -17.59 -4.91
C GLU A 341 -1.58 -16.64 -6.04
N ASP A 342 -0.70 -15.74 -6.50
CA ASP A 342 -1.03 -14.86 -7.63
C ASP A 342 -1.18 -15.65 -8.93
N ARG A 343 -0.31 -16.63 -9.19
CA ARG A 343 -0.41 -17.49 -10.37
C ARG A 343 -1.67 -18.35 -10.36
N ARG A 344 -2.01 -18.93 -9.20
CA ARG A 344 -3.28 -19.64 -9.00
C ARG A 344 -4.47 -18.70 -9.24
N LEU A 345 -4.42 -17.47 -8.72
CA LEU A 345 -5.48 -16.48 -8.95
C LEU A 345 -5.64 -16.12 -10.43
N GLN A 346 -4.54 -15.93 -11.18
CA GLN A 346 -4.61 -15.73 -12.64
C GLN A 346 -5.33 -16.88 -13.34
N TYR A 347 -5.03 -18.12 -12.95
CA TYR A 347 -5.67 -19.31 -13.50
C TYR A 347 -7.18 -19.34 -13.24
N TRP A 348 -7.63 -18.88 -12.07
CA TRP A 348 -9.06 -18.80 -11.74
C TRP A 348 -9.87 -17.83 -12.62
N TRP A 349 -9.23 -16.91 -13.35
CA TRP A 349 -9.93 -16.08 -14.35
C TRP A 349 -10.41 -16.86 -15.57
N ALA A 350 -9.92 -18.08 -15.81
CA ALA A 350 -10.46 -18.98 -16.84
C ALA A 350 -11.89 -19.44 -16.53
N ARG A 351 -12.31 -19.34 -15.26
CA ARG A 351 -13.64 -19.69 -14.81
C ARG A 351 -14.67 -18.61 -15.20
N GLN A 352 -15.18 -18.69 -16.43
CA GLN A 352 -16.29 -17.87 -16.93
C GLN A 352 -17.47 -18.78 -17.33
N PRO A 353 -18.43 -19.02 -16.43
CA PRO A 353 -19.54 -19.95 -16.69
C PRO A 353 -20.45 -19.54 -17.85
N SER A 354 -20.55 -18.24 -18.13
CA SER A 354 -21.36 -17.66 -19.21
C SER A 354 -20.79 -17.91 -20.61
N MET A 355 -19.50 -18.31 -20.73
CA MET A 355 -18.79 -18.39 -22.00
C MET A 355 -18.54 -19.85 -22.41
N GLN A 356 -18.98 -20.21 -23.62
CA GLN A 356 -18.86 -21.58 -24.13
C GLN A 356 -17.46 -21.89 -24.68
N HIS A 357 -16.83 -20.93 -25.35
CA HIS A 357 -15.52 -21.10 -25.97
C HIS A 357 -14.46 -20.46 -25.09
N LYS A 358 -13.53 -21.25 -24.56
CA LYS A 358 -12.51 -20.78 -23.62
C LYS A 358 -11.14 -21.30 -24.04
N TYR A 359 -10.17 -20.41 -24.06
CA TYR A 359 -8.80 -20.70 -24.46
C TYR A 359 -7.82 -20.22 -23.40
N LEU A 360 -6.95 -21.11 -22.95
CA LEU A 360 -5.95 -20.83 -21.93
C LEU A 360 -4.55 -20.89 -22.52
N TYR A 361 -3.75 -19.85 -22.29
CA TYR A 361 -2.40 -19.73 -22.82
C TYR A 361 -1.40 -19.53 -21.68
N PHE A 362 -0.31 -20.28 -21.71
CA PHE A 362 0.79 -20.12 -20.76
C PHE A 362 2.13 -20.54 -21.36
N ASN A 363 3.20 -20.01 -20.78
CA ASN A 363 4.58 -20.14 -21.27
C ASN A 363 5.42 -21.02 -20.32
N GLU A 364 4.95 -22.23 -20.02
CA GLU A 364 5.66 -23.21 -19.18
C GLU A 364 5.52 -24.62 -19.76
N PRO A 365 6.39 -25.58 -19.39
CA PRO A 365 6.30 -26.96 -19.88
C PRO A 365 5.01 -27.67 -19.48
N ALA A 366 4.44 -27.33 -18.33
CA ALA A 366 3.18 -27.86 -17.83
C ALA A 366 2.46 -26.81 -16.96
N LEU A 367 1.12 -26.85 -16.95
CA LEU A 367 0.32 -25.94 -16.14
C LEU A 367 0.60 -26.10 -14.64
N SER A 368 0.83 -27.34 -14.16
CA SER A 368 1.20 -27.59 -12.76
C SER A 368 2.51 -26.91 -12.37
N LEU A 369 3.50 -26.87 -13.27
CA LEU A 369 4.76 -26.16 -13.02
C LEU A 369 4.53 -24.64 -12.94
N PHE A 370 3.65 -24.10 -13.79
CA PHE A 370 3.24 -22.70 -13.66
C PHE A 370 2.60 -22.44 -12.30
N LEU A 371 1.64 -23.27 -11.88
CA LEU A 371 0.84 -23.07 -10.67
C LEU A 371 1.64 -23.25 -9.37
N GLU A 372 2.66 -24.10 -9.35
CA GLU A 372 3.48 -24.36 -8.15
C GLU A 372 4.72 -23.46 -8.05
N ALA A 373 5.07 -22.76 -9.12
CA ALA A 373 6.21 -21.85 -9.15
C ALA A 373 5.99 -20.58 -8.30
N GLY A 374 7.10 -20.04 -7.79
CA GLY A 374 7.11 -18.86 -6.92
C GLY A 374 7.07 -19.22 -5.43
N GLY A 375 7.33 -18.21 -4.60
CA GLY A 375 7.15 -18.31 -3.14
C GLY A 375 5.75 -17.90 -2.72
N SER A 376 5.51 -17.84 -1.41
CA SER A 376 4.27 -17.31 -0.84
C SER A 376 4.08 -15.83 -1.19
N ARG A 377 2.82 -15.42 -1.33
CA ARG A 377 2.44 -14.01 -1.48
C ARG A 377 3.06 -13.17 -0.36
N ALA A 378 3.70 -12.09 -0.77
CA ALA A 378 4.29 -11.13 0.14
C ALA A 378 3.19 -10.30 0.78
N ARG A 379 3.26 -10.10 2.09
CA ARG A 379 2.32 -9.22 2.79
C ARG A 379 2.82 -7.77 2.72
N LEU A 380 1.91 -6.79 2.69
CA LEU A 380 2.29 -5.37 2.69
C LEU A 380 3.02 -4.99 3.98
N VAL A 381 2.59 -5.55 5.12
CA VAL A 381 3.27 -5.42 6.42
C VAL A 381 4.68 -6.04 6.48
N GLU A 382 5.05 -6.87 5.50
CA GLU A 382 6.40 -7.43 5.34
C GLU A 382 7.25 -6.67 4.32
N THR A 383 6.67 -5.67 3.65
CA THR A 383 7.27 -5.02 2.48
C THR A 383 7.17 -3.50 2.60
N SER A 384 6.35 -2.85 1.78
CA SER A 384 6.24 -1.40 1.71
C SER A 384 5.75 -0.76 3.01
N GLN A 385 5.00 -1.51 3.84
CA GLN A 385 4.40 -1.01 5.07
C GLN A 385 5.16 -1.45 6.33
N LEU A 386 6.29 -2.16 6.23
CA LEU A 386 6.99 -2.76 7.37
C LEU A 386 7.25 -1.76 8.52
N GLY A 387 7.88 -0.63 8.22
CA GLY A 387 8.20 0.39 9.23
C GLY A 387 6.96 1.07 9.81
N GLY A 388 5.99 1.41 8.96
CA GLY A 388 4.73 2.02 9.42
C GLY A 388 3.88 1.08 10.25
N PHE A 389 3.82 -0.20 9.89
CA PHE A 389 3.10 -1.21 10.65
C PHE A 389 3.74 -1.46 12.02
N ILE A 390 5.07 -1.59 12.10
CA ILE A 390 5.76 -1.72 13.39
C ILE A 390 5.48 -0.49 14.26
N ALA A 391 5.61 0.73 13.72
CA ALA A 391 5.31 1.95 14.47
C ALA A 391 3.85 2.00 14.95
N ALA A 392 2.91 1.59 14.10
CA ALA A 392 1.49 1.54 14.46
C ALA A 392 1.18 0.48 15.53
N VAL A 393 1.81 -0.70 15.49
CA VAL A 393 1.68 -1.72 16.54
C VAL A 393 2.21 -1.20 17.88
N MET A 394 3.35 -0.49 17.85
CA MET A 394 3.88 0.17 19.05
C MET A 394 2.94 1.26 19.57
N ASP A 395 2.27 2.00 18.69
CA ASP A 395 1.28 3.02 19.08
C ASP A 395 0.07 2.44 19.81
N ILE A 396 -0.42 1.27 19.38
CA ILE A 396 -1.59 0.63 19.98
C ILE A 396 -1.25 -0.41 21.05
N MET A 397 0.01 -0.49 21.51
CA MET A 397 0.42 -1.51 22.49
C MET A 397 -0.36 -1.44 23.82
N SER A 398 -0.87 -0.27 24.17
CA SER A 398 -1.73 -0.07 25.35
C SER A 398 -3.05 -0.83 25.28
N TRP A 399 -3.42 -1.37 24.11
CA TRP A 399 -4.63 -2.19 23.93
C TRP A 399 -4.53 -3.57 24.58
N GLY A 400 -3.37 -3.94 25.13
CA GLY A 400 -3.25 -5.10 26.03
C GLY A 400 -2.78 -6.40 25.36
N PHE A 401 -2.11 -6.33 24.21
CA PHE A 401 -1.57 -7.50 23.52
C PHE A 401 -0.04 -7.63 23.62
N HIS A 402 0.48 -8.83 23.38
CA HIS A 402 1.92 -9.07 23.30
C HIS A 402 2.50 -8.63 21.96
N VAL A 403 3.22 -7.50 21.94
CA VAL A 403 3.81 -6.90 20.73
C VAL A 403 4.62 -7.89 19.90
N ASP A 404 5.54 -8.64 20.51
CA ASP A 404 6.41 -9.56 19.75
C ASP A 404 5.63 -10.73 19.14
N LYS A 405 4.64 -11.28 19.86
CA LYS A 405 3.79 -12.35 19.33
C LYS A 405 2.96 -11.85 18.14
N VAL A 406 2.44 -10.63 18.24
CA VAL A 406 1.66 -9.99 17.17
C VAL A 406 2.53 -9.69 15.95
N LEU A 407 3.71 -9.09 16.13
CA LEU A 407 4.61 -8.82 15.01
C LEU A 407 5.02 -10.11 14.29
N ASN A 408 5.38 -11.17 15.04
CA ASN A 408 5.76 -12.47 14.48
C ASN A 408 4.60 -13.23 13.81
N LEU A 409 3.35 -12.90 14.14
CA LEU A 409 2.19 -13.47 13.47
C LEU A 409 2.02 -12.90 12.05
N PHE A 410 2.14 -11.59 11.93
CA PHE A 410 1.90 -10.87 10.67
C PHE A 410 3.15 -10.80 9.78
N ILE A 411 4.34 -10.79 10.38
CA ILE A 411 5.62 -10.71 9.67
C ILE A 411 6.40 -12.01 9.87
N ARG A 412 6.60 -12.76 8.78
CA ARG A 412 7.31 -14.05 8.78
C ARG A 412 8.82 -13.92 8.95
N LYS A 413 9.37 -12.70 8.90
CA LYS A 413 10.81 -12.41 8.81
C LYS A 413 11.33 -11.66 10.04
N PRO A 414 11.68 -12.36 11.13
CA PRO A 414 12.00 -11.74 12.41
C PRO A 414 13.25 -10.84 12.38
N LEU A 415 14.24 -11.15 11.55
CA LEU A 415 15.43 -10.30 11.41
C LEU A 415 15.09 -8.93 10.81
N GLU A 416 14.17 -8.87 9.84
CA GLU A 416 13.71 -7.60 9.26
C GLU A 416 12.92 -6.77 10.28
N VAL A 417 12.17 -7.43 11.17
CA VAL A 417 11.49 -6.77 12.30
C VAL A 417 12.50 -6.17 13.27
N GLN A 418 13.50 -6.95 13.69
CA GLN A 418 14.53 -6.52 14.63
C GLN A 418 15.33 -5.32 14.06
N GLU A 419 15.71 -5.42 12.79
CA GLU A 419 16.38 -4.35 12.05
C GLU A 419 15.52 -3.10 12.04
N MET A 420 14.28 -3.19 11.55
CA MET A 420 13.40 -2.03 11.44
C MET A 420 13.09 -1.42 12.81
N ARG A 421 12.86 -2.21 13.86
CA ARG A 421 12.64 -1.69 15.22
C ARG A 421 13.84 -0.87 15.72
N THR A 422 15.05 -1.40 15.55
CA THR A 422 16.29 -0.69 15.92
C THR A 422 16.38 0.66 15.19
N ARG A 423 16.02 0.66 13.90
CA ARG A 423 16.02 1.89 13.08
C ARG A 423 15.02 2.91 13.55
N LEU A 424 13.79 2.49 13.79
CA LEU A 424 12.74 3.37 14.29
C LEU A 424 13.08 3.94 15.68
N GLN A 425 13.82 3.20 16.51
CA GLN A 425 14.35 3.70 17.79
C GLN A 425 15.44 4.76 17.60
N VAL A 426 16.42 4.53 16.71
CA VAL A 426 17.48 5.51 16.40
C VAL A 426 16.89 6.79 15.79
N GLN A 427 15.84 6.68 14.97
CA GLN A 427 15.10 7.85 14.47
C GLN A 427 14.30 8.57 15.57
N GLY A 428 14.11 7.94 16.73
CA GLY A 428 13.26 8.44 17.81
C GLY A 428 11.78 8.46 17.41
N LEU A 429 11.33 7.51 16.59
CA LEU A 429 9.90 7.32 16.29
C LEU A 429 9.23 6.43 17.33
N ILE A 430 9.95 5.40 17.80
CA ILE A 430 9.47 4.46 18.81
C ILE A 430 10.48 4.32 19.95
N ASN A 431 10.01 3.86 21.11
CA ASN A 431 10.82 3.43 22.24
C ASN A 431 10.24 2.08 22.76
N PRO A 432 10.82 1.44 23.79
CA PRO A 432 10.28 0.19 24.33
C PRO A 432 8.83 0.26 24.84
N THR A 433 8.31 1.47 25.11
CA THR A 433 6.98 1.71 25.71
C THR A 433 5.96 2.31 24.73
N GLY A 434 6.29 2.48 23.45
CA GLY A 434 5.34 2.96 22.44
C GLY A 434 5.96 3.93 21.44
N LEU A 435 5.19 4.92 20.98
CA LEU A 435 5.71 6.03 20.18
C LEU A 435 6.61 6.94 21.03
N ALA A 436 7.71 7.39 20.44
CA ALA A 436 8.66 8.34 21.04
C ALA A 436 8.45 9.77 20.51
N LEU A 437 7.21 10.08 20.11
CA LEU A 437 6.77 11.40 19.67
C LEU A 437 5.99 12.10 20.80
N ILE A 438 6.06 13.42 20.87
CA ILE A 438 5.17 14.18 21.77
C ILE A 438 3.71 14.09 21.28
N ASP A 439 2.74 14.34 22.16
CA ASP A 439 1.32 14.10 21.86
C ASP A 439 0.80 14.80 20.59
N SER A 440 1.24 16.04 20.34
CA SER A 440 0.87 16.80 19.14
C SER A 440 1.42 16.15 17.87
N GLU A 441 2.68 15.74 17.88
CA GLU A 441 3.34 15.01 16.78
C GLU A 441 2.70 13.63 16.57
N ALA A 442 2.48 12.88 17.65
CA ALA A 442 1.86 11.55 17.61
C ALA A 442 0.43 11.62 17.02
N SER A 443 -0.34 12.66 17.36
CA SER A 443 -1.68 12.89 16.81
C SER A 443 -1.64 13.13 15.29
N VAL A 444 -0.70 13.94 14.80
CA VAL A 444 -0.51 14.15 13.36
C VAL A 444 -0.03 12.87 12.66
N PHE A 445 0.94 12.17 13.25
CA PHE A 445 1.51 10.94 12.72
C PHE A 445 0.43 9.88 12.49
N ARG A 446 -0.41 9.60 13.49
CA ARG A 446 -1.52 8.62 13.42
C ARG A 446 -2.48 8.90 12.27
N ARG A 447 -2.85 10.17 12.08
CA ARG A 447 -3.81 10.59 11.03
C ARG A 447 -3.24 10.49 9.62
N LEU A 448 -1.94 10.73 9.47
CA LEU A 448 -1.30 10.74 8.16
C LEU A 448 -0.77 9.37 7.73
N LEU A 449 -0.62 8.41 8.65
CA LEU A 449 0.01 7.12 8.36
C LEU A 449 -0.71 6.33 7.27
N SER A 450 -2.03 6.14 7.38
CA SER A 450 -2.83 5.47 6.35
C SER A 450 -2.87 6.28 5.04
N THR A 451 -2.93 7.61 5.13
CA THR A 451 -2.93 8.53 3.98
C THR A 451 -1.65 8.42 3.15
N PHE A 452 -0.51 8.23 3.80
CA PHE A 452 0.78 7.96 3.16
C PHE A 452 1.06 6.46 2.99
N ARG A 453 0.01 5.63 2.99
CA ARG A 453 0.10 4.18 2.73
C ARG A 453 1.11 3.47 3.63
N TYR A 454 1.21 3.91 4.88
CA TYR A 454 2.14 3.43 5.89
C TYR A 454 3.63 3.69 5.59
N ASP A 455 3.96 4.66 4.71
CA ASP A 455 5.30 5.24 4.68
C ASP A 455 5.50 6.12 5.91
N TYR A 456 6.05 5.50 6.96
CA TYR A 456 6.29 6.15 8.24
C TYR A 456 7.19 7.39 8.12
N ARG A 457 8.06 7.46 7.11
CA ARG A 457 9.02 8.56 6.93
C ARG A 457 8.29 9.83 6.52
N LEU A 458 7.35 9.70 5.58
CA LEU A 458 6.49 10.81 5.15
C LEU A 458 5.61 11.30 6.31
N SER A 459 4.97 10.37 7.01
CA SER A 459 4.12 10.71 8.17
C SER A 459 4.92 11.38 9.27
N MET A 460 6.11 10.85 9.60
CA MET A 460 7.00 11.42 10.61
C MET A 460 7.50 12.80 10.18
N PHE A 461 7.94 12.97 8.94
CA PHE A 461 8.45 14.24 8.43
C PHE A 461 7.45 15.40 8.60
N VAL A 462 6.16 15.13 8.34
CA VAL A 462 5.08 16.11 8.51
C VAL A 462 4.69 16.27 9.99
N ALA A 463 4.73 15.18 10.76
CA ALA A 463 4.36 15.17 12.17
C ALA A 463 5.30 16.02 13.04
N LEU A 464 6.62 15.93 12.78
CA LEU A 464 7.65 16.64 13.55
C LEU A 464 7.31 18.13 13.71
N ASP A 465 7.40 18.63 14.93
CA ASP A 465 6.89 19.96 15.25
C ASP A 465 7.66 21.08 14.55
N SER A 466 6.94 22.09 14.09
CA SER A 466 7.51 23.29 13.43
C SER A 466 6.44 24.36 13.27
N ASP A 467 6.87 25.57 12.90
CA ASP A 467 5.96 26.64 12.49
C ASP A 467 5.13 26.26 11.25
N ALA A 468 4.07 27.04 11.01
CA ALA A 468 3.07 26.77 9.98
C ALA A 468 3.66 26.75 8.56
N GLN A 469 4.65 27.60 8.25
CA GLN A 469 5.24 27.65 6.90
C GLN A 469 6.10 26.41 6.65
N VAL A 470 6.94 26.03 7.62
CA VAL A 470 7.74 24.80 7.51
C VAL A 470 6.86 23.56 7.44
N ARG A 471 5.80 23.49 8.26
CA ARG A 471 4.82 22.39 8.24
C ARG A 471 4.12 22.27 6.90
N ARG A 472 3.75 23.40 6.31
CA ARG A 472 3.15 23.45 4.98
C ARG A 472 4.08 22.90 3.91
N VAL A 473 5.35 23.35 3.87
CA VAL A 473 6.34 22.81 2.92
C VAL A 473 6.58 21.32 3.14
N LYS A 474 6.67 20.85 4.39
CA LYS A 474 6.78 19.41 4.70
C LYS A 474 5.63 18.63 4.08
N LEU A 475 4.40 19.11 4.24
CA LEU A 475 3.21 18.45 3.72
C LEU A 475 3.15 18.44 2.19
N GLU A 476 3.50 19.54 1.54
CA GLU A 476 3.59 19.62 0.08
C GLU A 476 4.60 18.60 -0.47
N LEU A 477 5.78 18.54 0.13
CA LEU A 477 6.83 17.60 -0.25
C LEU A 477 6.44 16.16 0.02
N ALA A 478 5.80 15.88 1.16
CA ALA A 478 5.33 14.54 1.48
C ALA A 478 4.22 14.09 0.52
N THR A 479 3.29 14.99 0.16
CA THR A 479 2.23 14.74 -0.83
C THR A 479 2.83 14.48 -2.21
N MET A 480 3.80 15.29 -2.61
CA MET A 480 4.59 15.10 -3.82
C MET A 480 5.24 13.71 -3.86
N GLN A 481 5.94 13.31 -2.79
CA GLN A 481 6.58 12.00 -2.72
C GLN A 481 5.57 10.84 -2.72
N ASN A 482 4.44 10.96 -2.01
CA ASN A 482 3.37 9.96 -2.01
C ASN A 482 2.77 9.72 -3.41
N LEU A 483 2.80 10.76 -4.27
CA LEU A 483 2.36 10.70 -5.66
C LEU A 483 3.45 10.27 -6.67
N TRP A 484 4.64 9.90 -6.18
CA TRP A 484 5.78 9.39 -6.93
C TRP A 484 6.42 10.42 -7.87
N VAL A 485 6.95 11.49 -7.27
CA VAL A 485 7.45 12.69 -7.97
C VAL A 485 8.68 12.49 -8.86
N ALA A 486 9.43 11.40 -8.72
CA ALA A 486 10.59 11.09 -9.58
C ALA A 486 10.31 11.23 -11.08
N ASN A 487 9.03 11.08 -11.47
CA ASN A 487 8.54 11.18 -12.85
C ASN A 487 7.49 12.29 -13.06
N MET A 488 7.33 13.21 -12.11
CA MET A 488 6.32 14.28 -12.23
C MET A 488 6.78 15.39 -13.17
N ILE A 489 8.08 15.68 -13.19
CA ILE A 489 8.69 16.68 -14.05
C ILE A 489 9.85 16.02 -14.78
N SER A 490 9.83 16.08 -16.10
CA SER A 490 10.93 15.62 -16.95
C SER A 490 11.33 16.68 -17.94
N ILE A 491 12.60 16.68 -18.33
CA ILE A 491 13.09 17.53 -19.41
C ILE A 491 12.67 16.88 -20.73
N LYS A 492 12.15 17.68 -21.67
CA LYS A 492 11.72 17.15 -22.97
C LYS A 492 12.87 16.43 -23.69
N PRO A 493 12.59 15.30 -24.36
CA PRO A 493 13.59 14.63 -25.19
C PRO A 493 14.22 15.58 -26.21
N GLY A 494 15.54 15.52 -26.37
CA GLY A 494 16.30 16.36 -27.30
C GLY A 494 16.73 17.72 -26.76
N ILE A 495 16.24 18.14 -25.59
CA ILE A 495 16.73 19.36 -24.93
C ILE A 495 18.05 19.06 -24.23
N THR A 496 19.09 19.82 -24.57
CA THR A 496 20.39 19.75 -23.88
C THR A 496 20.40 20.73 -22.72
N THR A 497 20.67 20.22 -21.51
CA THR A 497 20.79 21.04 -20.30
C THR A 497 22.02 21.94 -20.37
N THR A 498 21.82 23.24 -20.64
CA THR A 498 22.88 24.25 -20.62
C THR A 498 22.89 25.02 -19.30
N ASN A 499 24.02 25.63 -18.93
CA ASN A 499 24.11 26.47 -17.73
C ASN A 499 23.08 27.61 -17.72
N LYS A 500 22.74 28.16 -18.91
CA LYS A 500 21.72 29.21 -19.04
C LYS A 500 20.33 28.68 -18.73
N LEU A 501 19.95 27.53 -19.31
CA LEU A 501 18.67 26.89 -19.02
C LEU A 501 18.56 26.51 -17.54
N SER A 502 19.62 25.95 -16.96
CA SER A 502 19.64 25.64 -15.52
C SER A 502 19.42 26.90 -14.67
N ALA A 503 20.11 28.00 -14.96
CA ALA A 503 19.92 29.25 -14.23
C ALA A 503 18.48 29.79 -14.35
N GLU A 504 17.92 29.78 -15.56
CA GLU A 504 16.54 30.21 -15.83
C GLU A 504 15.51 29.37 -15.06
N LEU A 505 15.69 28.04 -15.01
CA LEU A 505 14.83 27.14 -14.25
C LEU A 505 14.94 27.37 -12.73
N PHE A 506 16.16 27.58 -12.21
CA PHE A 506 16.36 27.87 -10.78
C PHE A 506 15.76 29.22 -10.38
N GLU A 507 15.95 30.27 -11.19
CA GLU A 507 15.42 31.61 -10.94
C GLU A 507 13.90 31.67 -11.12
N GLY A 508 13.33 30.76 -11.93
CA GLY A 508 11.90 30.63 -12.10
C GLY A 508 11.17 29.81 -11.04
N CYS A 509 11.86 29.24 -10.05
CA CYS A 509 11.22 28.49 -8.96
C CYS A 509 10.44 29.43 -8.03
N LEU A 510 9.22 29.03 -7.66
CA LEU A 510 8.35 29.81 -6.76
C LEU A 510 8.14 29.12 -5.40
N GLY A 511 7.61 29.88 -4.44
CA GLY A 511 7.17 29.40 -3.13
C GLY A 511 8.25 29.37 -2.06
N LEU A 512 7.82 28.92 -0.87
CA LEU A 512 8.58 28.97 0.38
C LEU A 512 9.99 28.37 0.30
N SER A 513 10.19 27.27 -0.43
CA SER A 513 11.47 26.57 -0.51
C SER A 513 12.32 26.92 -1.75
N SER A 514 12.00 28.00 -2.48
CA SER A 514 12.67 28.38 -3.74
C SER A 514 14.19 28.59 -3.58
N SER A 515 14.62 29.15 -2.44
CA SER A 515 16.03 29.32 -2.05
C SER A 515 16.83 27.99 -2.00
N LEU A 516 16.15 26.88 -1.74
CA LEU A 516 16.75 25.55 -1.65
C LEU A 516 16.85 24.84 -3.00
N ALA A 517 16.25 25.36 -4.09
CA ALA A 517 16.14 24.68 -5.38
C ALA A 517 17.48 24.17 -5.94
N ARG A 518 18.58 24.90 -5.72
CA ARG A 518 19.93 24.51 -6.18
C ARG A 518 20.56 23.37 -5.37
N ARG A 519 19.97 23.00 -4.22
CA ARG A 519 20.50 22.00 -3.29
C ARG A 519 19.96 20.59 -3.57
N GLY A 520 18.99 20.41 -4.46
CA GLY A 520 18.46 19.08 -4.72
C GLY A 520 17.19 19.03 -5.54
N VAL A 521 16.87 17.85 -6.05
CA VAL A 521 15.72 17.62 -6.93
C VAL A 521 14.40 17.84 -6.22
N LEU A 522 14.30 17.49 -4.94
CA LEU A 522 13.07 17.65 -4.17
C LEU A 522 12.62 19.12 -4.14
N TRP A 523 13.55 20.01 -3.76
CA TRP A 523 13.30 21.45 -3.66
C TRP A 523 13.02 22.07 -5.03
N LEU A 524 13.82 21.69 -6.04
CA LEU A 524 13.67 22.16 -7.42
C LEU A 524 12.29 21.78 -7.98
N ASN A 525 11.89 20.52 -7.83
CA ASN A 525 10.63 20.05 -8.38
C ASN A 525 9.43 20.72 -7.72
N LEU A 526 9.46 21.00 -6.42
CA LEU A 526 8.40 21.75 -5.75
C LEU A 526 8.29 23.18 -6.32
N GLY A 527 9.41 23.87 -6.47
CA GLY A 527 9.43 25.23 -7.01
C GLY A 527 8.94 25.31 -8.46
N LEU A 528 9.35 24.35 -9.31
CA LEU A 528 8.89 24.23 -10.69
C LEU A 528 7.41 23.84 -10.79
N LEU A 529 6.92 22.98 -9.90
CA LEU A 529 5.50 22.63 -9.83
C LEU A 529 4.64 23.85 -9.50
N LYS A 530 5.02 24.62 -8.47
CA LYS A 530 4.32 25.87 -8.10
C LYS A 530 4.31 26.86 -9.25
N GLN A 531 5.44 27.01 -9.95
CA GLN A 531 5.54 27.83 -11.15
C GLN A 531 4.61 27.35 -12.27
N HIS A 532 4.48 26.04 -12.48
CA HIS A 532 3.57 25.47 -13.47
C HIS A 532 2.10 25.66 -13.09
N LEU A 533 1.75 25.54 -11.81
CA LEU A 533 0.38 25.80 -11.34
C LEU A 533 -0.01 27.27 -11.50
N SER A 534 0.93 28.19 -11.24
CA SER A 534 0.73 29.64 -11.37
C SER A 534 0.74 30.11 -12.84
N ASN A 535 1.68 29.63 -13.64
CA ASN A 535 1.82 29.96 -15.06
C ASN A 535 2.25 28.71 -15.85
N PRO A 536 1.27 27.93 -16.36
CA PRO A 536 1.53 26.68 -17.07
C PRO A 536 2.42 26.82 -18.31
N ASP A 537 2.44 28.00 -18.94
CA ASP A 537 3.12 28.25 -20.20
C ASP A 537 4.62 28.58 -20.04
N LYS A 538 5.08 29.06 -18.88
CA LYS A 538 6.44 29.61 -18.70
C LYS A 538 7.56 28.66 -19.15
N PHE A 539 7.43 27.36 -18.84
CA PHE A 539 8.44 26.34 -19.15
C PHE A 539 7.91 25.19 -20.01
N LYS A 540 6.75 25.37 -20.67
CA LYS A 540 6.12 24.32 -21.47
C LYS A 540 7.01 23.82 -22.61
N ASP A 541 7.96 24.63 -23.07
CA ASP A 541 8.85 24.29 -24.17
C ASP A 541 10.02 23.41 -23.73
N TYR A 542 10.36 23.40 -22.44
CA TYR A 542 11.50 22.65 -21.89
C TYR A 542 11.08 21.46 -21.03
N LEU A 543 9.95 21.57 -20.33
CA LEU A 543 9.52 20.60 -19.33
C LEU A 543 8.22 19.89 -19.73
N VAL A 544 8.12 18.63 -19.32
CA VAL A 544 6.87 17.85 -19.36
C VAL A 544 6.43 17.59 -17.94
N PHE A 545 5.22 18.05 -17.63
CA PHE A 545 4.55 17.78 -16.35
C PHE A 545 3.62 16.60 -16.51
N ASN A 546 3.76 15.61 -15.63
CA ASN A 546 2.85 14.48 -15.54
C ASN A 546 1.43 14.99 -15.18
N PRO A 547 0.35 14.44 -15.75
CA PRO A 547 -1.02 14.82 -15.38
C PRO A 547 -1.31 14.81 -13.87
N ARG A 548 -0.61 13.96 -13.10
CA ARG A 548 -0.70 13.91 -11.63
C ARG A 548 -0.26 15.20 -10.94
N ALA A 549 0.56 16.05 -11.59
CA ALA A 549 0.94 17.36 -11.06
C ALA A 549 -0.28 18.23 -10.71
N LYS A 550 -1.37 18.11 -11.48
CA LYS A 550 -2.60 18.90 -11.29
C LYS A 550 -3.40 18.51 -10.05
N VAL A 551 -3.18 17.31 -9.49
CA VAL A 551 -3.92 16.85 -8.30
C VAL A 551 -3.19 17.10 -6.99
N VAL A 552 -1.91 17.52 -7.04
CA VAL A 552 -1.08 17.75 -5.84
C VAL A 552 -1.70 18.80 -4.94
N ASP A 553 -2.02 19.99 -5.46
CA ASP A 553 -2.60 21.10 -4.68
C ASP A 553 -3.90 20.68 -3.98
N ARG A 554 -4.76 19.94 -4.69
CA ARG A 554 -6.00 19.38 -4.11
C ARG A 554 -5.72 18.40 -2.97
N GLN A 555 -4.72 17.52 -3.13
CA GLN A 555 -4.36 16.57 -2.07
C GLN A 555 -3.74 17.26 -0.85
N VAL A 556 -2.89 18.27 -1.06
CA VAL A 556 -2.35 19.08 0.03
C VAL A 556 -3.49 19.74 0.81
N ALA A 557 -4.45 20.36 0.11
CA ALA A 557 -5.62 20.97 0.74
C ALA A 557 -6.48 19.95 1.52
N GLN A 558 -6.60 18.70 1.03
CA GLN A 558 -7.29 17.64 1.75
C GLN A 558 -6.52 17.21 3.01
N MET A 559 -5.21 17.03 2.92
CA MET A 559 -4.39 16.62 4.06
C MET A 559 -4.27 17.70 5.13
N LEU A 560 -4.25 18.98 4.76
CA LEU A 560 -4.29 20.09 5.72
C LEU A 560 -5.51 20.02 6.65
N LYS A 561 -6.67 19.56 6.13
CA LYS A 561 -7.90 19.38 6.93
C LYS A 561 -7.79 18.24 7.94
N LEU A 562 -6.84 17.33 7.77
CA LEU A 562 -6.61 16.22 8.70
C LEU A 562 -5.75 16.64 9.90
N LEU A 563 -5.06 17.78 9.84
CA LEU A 563 -4.17 18.21 10.91
C LEU A 563 -4.99 18.78 12.10
N PRO A 564 -4.79 18.27 13.34
CA PRO A 564 -5.55 18.70 14.50
C PRO A 564 -5.24 20.15 14.91
N GLY A 565 -6.27 20.89 15.36
CA GLY A 565 -6.14 22.12 16.17
C GLY A 565 -5.57 23.37 15.50
N GLN A 566 -5.46 23.43 14.15
CA GLN A 566 -4.79 24.56 13.47
C GLN A 566 -5.55 25.10 12.25
N SER A 567 -6.87 24.95 12.20
CA SER A 567 -7.71 25.43 11.08
C SER A 567 -7.63 26.94 10.85
N GLU A 568 -7.27 27.73 11.88
CA GLU A 568 -7.11 29.19 11.79
C GLU A 568 -5.67 29.66 11.53
N SER A 569 -4.65 28.83 11.82
CA SER A 569 -3.22 29.16 11.61
C SER A 569 -2.62 28.48 10.38
N ASN A 570 -3.26 27.44 9.85
CA ASN A 570 -2.84 26.79 8.62
C ASN A 570 -3.22 27.68 7.45
N ASP A 571 -2.20 28.23 6.79
CA ASP A 571 -2.35 28.88 5.51
C ASP A 571 -3.15 27.97 4.57
N GLN A 572 -4.36 28.37 4.18
CA GLN A 572 -5.23 27.62 3.27
C GLN A 572 -5.08 28.07 1.81
N ARG A 573 -4.18 29.03 1.53
CA ARG A 573 -3.91 29.50 0.17
C ARG A 573 -3.54 28.35 -0.75
N SER A 574 -3.80 28.48 -2.04
CA SER A 574 -3.32 27.49 -3.01
C SER A 574 -1.79 27.51 -3.06
N MET A 575 -1.17 26.37 -3.39
CA MET A 575 0.27 26.28 -3.63
C MET A 575 0.78 27.33 -4.65
N SER A 576 -0.06 27.76 -5.60
CA SER A 576 0.31 28.75 -6.63
C SER A 576 0.35 30.20 -6.13
N GLU A 577 -0.21 30.48 -4.96
CA GLU A 577 -0.33 31.84 -4.39
C GLU A 577 0.79 32.16 -3.39
N GLU A 578 1.69 31.20 -3.13
CA GLU A 578 2.82 31.38 -2.23
C GLU A 578 3.96 32.17 -2.89
N VAL A 579 4.19 33.37 -2.35
CA VAL A 579 5.27 34.26 -2.80
C VAL A 579 6.36 34.48 -1.76
N ALA A 580 6.14 34.02 -0.52
CA ALA A 580 7.12 34.13 0.56
C ALA A 580 8.26 33.11 0.39
N VAL A 581 9.36 33.33 1.11
CA VAL A 581 10.52 32.44 1.18
C VAL A 581 10.82 32.14 2.65
N LEU A 582 11.22 30.91 2.96
CA LEU A 582 11.64 30.53 4.31
C LEU A 582 12.88 31.32 4.76
N SER A 583 12.93 31.65 6.05
CA SER A 583 14.16 32.13 6.68
C SER A 583 15.20 31.02 6.79
N ALA A 584 16.47 31.39 7.01
CA ALA A 584 17.56 30.42 7.17
C ALA A 584 17.33 29.44 8.34
N GLU A 585 16.70 29.90 9.43
CA GLU A 585 16.35 29.04 10.57
C GLU A 585 15.25 28.04 10.19
N GLN A 586 14.21 28.50 9.50
CA GLN A 586 13.15 27.62 8.98
C GLN A 586 13.69 26.59 7.99
N GLU A 587 14.62 26.98 7.11
CA GLU A 587 15.33 26.05 6.22
C GLU A 587 16.11 24.99 7.01
N ARG A 588 16.84 25.41 8.06
CA ARG A 588 17.59 24.49 8.94
C ARG A 588 16.66 23.48 9.60
N VAL A 589 15.54 23.95 10.17
CA VAL A 589 14.52 23.08 10.79
C VAL A 589 13.93 22.11 9.76
N LEU A 590 13.60 22.56 8.56
CA LEU A 590 13.11 21.71 7.46
C LEU A 590 14.12 20.62 7.09
N GLN A 591 15.40 20.97 6.95
CA GLN A 591 16.46 20.03 6.59
C GLN A 591 16.77 19.04 7.74
N LYS A 592 16.74 19.47 9.00
CA LYS A 592 16.89 18.60 10.18
C LYS A 592 15.78 17.56 10.27
N HIS A 593 14.54 17.99 10.05
CA HIS A 593 13.40 17.07 10.02
C HIS A 593 13.46 16.09 8.83
N LEU A 594 13.92 16.55 7.67
CA LEU A 594 14.12 15.67 6.52
C LEU A 594 15.19 14.62 6.82
N LEU A 595 16.31 15.02 7.41
CA LEU A 595 17.37 14.11 7.87
C LEU A 595 16.82 13.07 8.85
N ARG A 596 16.12 13.48 9.90
CA ARG A 596 15.59 12.55 10.91
C ARG A 596 14.62 11.53 10.29
N ALA A 597 13.68 11.98 9.47
CA ALA A 597 12.67 11.12 8.85
C ALA A 597 13.26 10.13 7.84
N PHE A 598 14.28 10.54 7.07
CA PHE A 598 14.87 9.74 6.00
C PHE A 598 16.30 9.26 6.31
N LEU A 599 16.66 9.21 7.59
CA LEU A 599 18.00 8.95 8.11
C LEU A 599 18.67 7.72 7.47
N TYR A 600 17.92 6.64 7.29
CA TYR A 600 18.43 5.39 6.72
C TYR A 600 18.61 5.41 5.20
N GLN A 601 18.08 6.41 4.50
CA GLN A 601 18.31 6.69 3.07
C GLN A 601 19.38 7.77 2.85
N LEU A 602 20.11 8.16 3.90
CA LEU A 602 21.25 9.05 3.78
C LEU A 602 22.35 8.39 2.94
N THR A 603 22.81 9.13 1.94
CA THR A 603 23.91 8.76 1.04
C THR A 603 25.13 9.61 1.33
N LEU A 604 26.29 8.96 1.29
CA LEU A 604 27.61 9.55 1.35
C LEU A 604 28.16 9.66 -0.07
N THR A 605 28.53 10.87 -0.48
CA THR A 605 29.15 11.15 -1.79
C THR A 605 30.59 11.60 -1.60
N TYR A 606 31.54 10.98 -2.30
CA TYR A 606 32.97 11.30 -2.17
C TYR A 606 33.75 11.05 -3.46
N TYR A 607 34.96 11.64 -3.53
CA TYR A 607 35.93 11.31 -4.58
C TYR A 607 36.82 10.16 -4.12
N PRO A 608 36.90 9.04 -4.87
CA PRO A 608 37.83 7.98 -4.54
C PRO A 608 39.28 8.51 -4.67
N LYS A 609 40.04 8.38 -3.59
CA LYS A 609 41.48 8.66 -3.58
C LYS A 609 42.23 7.41 -4.07
N VAL A 610 43.10 7.56 -5.07
CA VAL A 610 44.04 6.52 -5.50
C VAL A 610 45.43 7.01 -5.10
N ASN A 611 46.16 6.24 -4.28
CA ASN A 611 47.47 6.62 -3.73
C ASN A 611 47.48 7.99 -3.02
N GLY A 612 46.42 8.32 -2.27
CA GLY A 612 46.28 9.60 -1.55
C GLY A 612 45.93 10.80 -2.45
N THR A 613 46.01 10.65 -3.76
CA THR A 613 45.62 11.69 -4.74
C THR A 613 44.18 11.50 -5.23
N ARG A 614 43.45 12.60 -5.37
CA ARG A 614 42.11 12.59 -5.97
C ARG A 614 42.24 12.21 -7.44
N ASN A 615 41.71 11.05 -7.83
CA ASN A 615 41.72 10.66 -9.23
C ASN A 615 40.52 11.27 -9.96
N GLY A 616 40.75 12.35 -10.72
CA GLY A 616 39.70 13.07 -11.45
C GLY A 616 39.01 12.27 -12.55
N SER A 617 39.55 11.10 -12.95
CA SER A 617 38.97 10.24 -13.97
C SER A 617 37.84 9.34 -13.47
N ASN A 618 37.74 9.06 -12.17
CA ASN A 618 36.87 8.00 -11.64
C ASN A 618 35.48 8.46 -11.18
N GLY A 619 35.10 9.72 -11.44
CA GLY A 619 33.78 10.25 -11.05
C GLY A 619 33.55 10.29 -9.54
N PHE A 620 32.32 10.62 -9.12
CA PHE A 620 31.90 10.50 -7.72
C PHE A 620 31.56 9.05 -7.40
N CYS A 621 31.79 8.65 -6.15
CA CYS A 621 31.29 7.41 -5.57
C CYS A 621 30.20 7.73 -4.56
N HIS A 622 29.18 6.87 -4.50
CA HIS A 622 28.04 7.01 -3.60
C HIS A 622 27.81 5.71 -2.83
N ASN A 623 27.61 5.84 -1.52
CA ASN A 623 27.26 4.72 -0.64
C ASN A 623 26.04 5.11 0.20
N LEU A 624 25.14 4.15 0.47
CA LEU A 624 24.18 4.29 1.57
C LEU A 624 24.93 4.25 2.89
N VAL A 625 24.73 5.24 3.76
CA VAL A 625 25.48 5.32 5.03
C VAL A 625 25.18 4.11 5.90
N SER A 626 23.91 3.71 6.06
CA SER A 626 23.49 2.64 6.97
C SER A 626 24.10 1.25 6.69
N SER A 627 24.35 0.92 5.42
CA SER A 627 24.83 -0.40 5.01
C SER A 627 26.17 -0.38 4.28
N MET A 628 26.68 0.81 3.94
CA MET A 628 27.80 1.02 3.01
C MET A 628 27.60 0.35 1.65
N ALA A 629 26.35 0.02 1.29
CA ALA A 629 26.01 -0.50 -0.01
C ALA A 629 26.29 0.56 -1.07
N LYS A 630 27.03 0.15 -2.13
CA LYS A 630 27.32 1.02 -3.27
C LYS A 630 26.02 1.36 -3.98
N CYS A 631 25.85 2.64 -4.27
CA CYS A 631 24.72 3.13 -5.05
C CYS A 631 25.17 3.94 -6.25
N ASP A 632 24.36 3.90 -7.30
CA ASP A 632 24.52 4.71 -8.50
C ASP A 632 23.42 5.77 -8.50
N ILE A 633 23.79 7.04 -8.55
CA ILE A 633 22.83 8.14 -8.68
C ILE A 633 22.46 8.28 -10.15
N GLU A 634 21.20 8.01 -10.49
CA GLU A 634 20.71 8.15 -11.86
C GLU A 634 20.55 9.62 -12.24
N MET A 635 21.44 10.10 -13.11
CA MET A 635 21.39 11.45 -13.69
C MET A 635 20.28 11.55 -14.74
N LEU A 636 19.03 11.39 -14.32
CA LEU A 636 17.83 11.50 -15.15
C LEU A 636 17.00 12.72 -14.76
N ASN A 637 16.10 13.14 -15.67
CA ASN A 637 15.15 14.21 -15.45
C ASN A 637 15.81 15.50 -14.92
N THR A 638 15.21 16.12 -13.91
CA THR A 638 15.69 17.37 -13.31
C THR A 638 16.98 17.20 -12.50
N LEU A 639 17.41 15.97 -12.18
CA LEU A 639 18.70 15.75 -11.50
C LEU A 639 19.89 16.17 -12.37
N THR A 640 19.75 16.13 -13.70
CA THR A 640 20.77 16.61 -14.64
C THR A 640 21.07 18.11 -14.49
N LEU A 641 20.17 18.87 -13.86
CA LEU A 641 20.35 20.30 -13.58
C LEU A 641 21.22 20.54 -12.34
N ILE A 642 21.38 19.54 -11.48
CA ILE A 642 22.11 19.66 -10.21
C ILE A 642 23.61 19.52 -10.44
N ASN A 643 24.37 20.57 -10.12
CA ASN A 643 25.81 20.57 -10.23
C ASN A 643 26.47 19.98 -8.96
N PHE A 644 26.56 18.65 -8.92
CA PHE A 644 27.21 17.91 -7.81
C PHE A 644 28.63 18.40 -7.51
N LYS A 645 29.41 18.77 -8.54
CA LYS A 645 30.78 19.28 -8.35
C LYS A 645 30.79 20.61 -7.60
N ALA A 646 29.87 21.52 -7.92
CA ALA A 646 29.75 22.80 -7.23
C ALA A 646 29.25 22.62 -5.80
N LEU A 647 28.24 21.77 -5.57
CA LEU A 647 27.73 21.46 -4.24
C LEU A 647 28.80 20.85 -3.34
N TYR A 648 29.50 19.83 -3.83
CA TYR A 648 30.59 19.19 -3.10
C TYR A 648 31.72 20.18 -2.76
N LYS A 649 32.09 21.07 -3.69
CA LYS A 649 33.10 22.12 -3.42
C LYS A 649 32.62 23.10 -2.35
N LYS A 650 31.33 23.46 -2.35
CA LYS A 650 30.75 24.43 -1.42
C LYS A 650 30.68 23.90 0.01
N GLU A 651 30.41 22.60 0.20
CA GLU A 651 30.42 21.97 1.53
C GLU A 651 31.82 22.02 2.19
N GLY A 652 32.89 22.20 1.42
CA GLY A 652 34.25 22.34 1.94
C GLY A 652 34.83 21.09 2.60
N SER A 653 34.07 19.99 2.62
CA SER A 653 34.39 18.72 3.27
C SER A 653 34.96 17.68 2.29
N GLU A 654 35.51 16.58 2.84
CA GLU A 654 35.91 15.41 2.02
C GLU A 654 34.71 14.60 1.50
N VAL A 655 33.50 14.85 2.04
CA VAL A 655 32.29 14.08 1.75
C VAL A 655 31.07 14.99 1.72
N ALA A 656 30.12 14.74 0.81
CA ALA A 656 28.82 15.40 0.81
C ALA A 656 27.72 14.41 1.18
N PHE A 657 26.73 14.87 1.94
CA PHE A 657 25.59 14.06 2.36
C PHE A 657 24.34 14.42 1.58
N GLY A 658 23.51 13.44 1.28
CA GLY A 658 22.19 13.72 0.73
C GLY A 658 21.24 12.55 0.84
N ILE A 659 19.95 12.82 0.70
CA ILE A 659 18.89 11.82 0.79
C ILE A 659 18.42 11.47 -0.61
N CYS A 660 18.22 10.17 -0.84
CA CYS A 660 17.58 9.65 -2.03
C CYS A 660 16.18 9.17 -1.69
N HIS A 661 15.15 9.82 -2.23
CA HIS A 661 13.76 9.45 -1.94
C HIS A 661 13.29 8.22 -2.71
N GLY A 662 13.85 7.99 -3.90
CA GLY A 662 13.62 6.78 -4.69
C GLY A 662 14.83 5.86 -4.64
N LEU A 663 14.65 4.64 -4.11
CA LEU A 663 15.63 3.56 -4.20
C LEU A 663 15.02 2.44 -5.01
N PHE A 664 15.76 1.95 -6.01
CA PHE A 664 15.30 0.84 -6.82
C PHE A 664 16.48 0.03 -7.35
N ARG A 665 16.18 -1.17 -7.85
CA ARG A 665 17.16 -2.03 -8.49
C ARG A 665 16.59 -2.49 -9.85
N PRO A 666 17.19 -2.04 -10.97
CA PRO A 666 16.68 -2.35 -12.31
C PRO A 666 16.84 -3.83 -12.68
N ASP A 667 17.95 -4.46 -12.26
CA ASP A 667 18.33 -5.82 -12.66
C ASP A 667 18.74 -6.67 -11.43
N GLU A 668 19.26 -7.88 -11.61
CA GLU A 668 19.88 -8.66 -10.52
C GLU A 668 21.23 -8.09 -10.02
N SER A 669 21.52 -6.82 -10.36
CA SER A 669 22.69 -6.07 -9.93
C SER A 669 22.77 -5.95 -8.41
N ARG A 670 23.96 -6.12 -7.84
CA ARG A 670 24.22 -5.83 -6.41
C ARG A 670 24.16 -4.33 -6.07
N ARG A 671 24.08 -3.44 -7.06
CA ARG A 671 24.04 -1.99 -6.85
C ARG A 671 22.60 -1.50 -6.71
N VAL A 672 22.42 -0.53 -5.83
CA VAL A 672 21.16 0.20 -5.68
C VAL A 672 21.21 1.42 -6.57
N SER A 673 20.18 1.63 -7.38
CA SER A 673 20.01 2.88 -8.12
C SER A 673 19.21 3.87 -7.29
N CYS A 674 19.71 5.09 -7.21
CA CYS A 674 19.17 6.18 -6.41
C CYS A 674 18.58 7.26 -7.30
N LYS A 675 17.38 7.73 -6.96
CA LYS A 675 16.66 8.84 -7.60
C LYS A 675 16.42 9.99 -6.62
N ASP A 676 16.15 11.16 -7.19
CA ASP A 676 15.73 12.37 -6.47
C ASP A 676 16.68 12.79 -5.35
N TRP A 677 17.98 12.75 -5.63
CA TRP A 677 18.99 13.12 -4.65
C TRP A 677 18.85 14.58 -4.20
N THR A 678 18.93 14.79 -2.89
CA THR A 678 18.81 16.10 -2.26
C THR A 678 19.87 16.29 -1.17
N LEU A 679 20.66 17.37 -1.26
CA LEU A 679 21.73 17.67 -0.31
C LEU A 679 21.18 17.89 1.10
N ILE A 680 21.84 17.24 2.07
CA ILE A 680 21.76 17.60 3.49
C ILE A 680 23.09 18.25 3.88
N PRO A 681 23.09 19.49 4.39
CA PRO A 681 24.31 20.17 4.80
C PRO A 681 25.06 19.34 5.85
N ALA A 682 26.39 19.31 5.76
CA ALA A 682 27.23 18.60 6.72
C ALA A 682 27.00 19.10 8.17
N GLU A 683 26.74 20.39 8.36
CA GLU A 683 26.42 20.98 9.66
C GLU A 683 25.16 20.36 10.29
N THR A 684 24.11 20.13 9.49
CA THR A 684 22.87 19.48 9.97
C THR A 684 23.13 18.05 10.41
N VAL A 685 24.02 17.33 9.69
CA VAL A 685 24.42 15.97 10.06
C VAL A 685 25.23 15.96 11.37
N HIS A 686 26.16 16.91 11.53
CA HIS A 686 26.97 17.03 12.75
C HIS A 686 26.12 17.40 13.96
N GLU A 687 25.17 18.33 13.80
CA GLU A 687 24.23 18.71 14.86
C GLU A 687 23.46 17.48 15.35
N TRP A 688 22.83 16.74 14.43
CA TRP A 688 22.09 15.53 14.79
C TRP A 688 22.99 14.47 15.46
N LEU A 689 24.19 14.25 14.94
CA LEU A 689 25.12 13.28 15.51
C LEU A 689 25.55 13.68 16.93
N SER A 690 25.77 14.96 17.18
CA SER A 690 26.13 15.46 18.51
C SER A 690 25.03 15.29 19.55
N GLU A 691 23.76 15.22 19.13
CA GLU A 691 22.61 14.97 20.02
C GLU A 691 22.46 13.48 20.36
N VAL A 692 22.77 12.60 19.39
CA VAL A 692 22.48 11.15 19.49
C VAL A 692 23.69 10.33 19.95
N ALA A 693 24.89 10.66 19.47
CA ALA A 693 26.13 9.96 19.78
C ALA A 693 27.33 10.91 19.70
N PRO A 694 27.58 11.73 20.75
CA PRO A 694 28.61 12.78 20.74
C PRO A 694 30.04 12.30 20.41
N GLU A 695 30.35 11.04 20.74
CA GLU A 695 31.68 10.45 20.56
C GLU A 695 31.75 9.44 19.40
N GLY A 696 30.62 9.17 18.72
CA GLY A 696 30.53 8.16 17.66
C GLY A 696 30.68 8.75 16.26
N ASN A 697 30.82 7.88 15.26
CA ASN A 697 30.64 8.27 13.87
C ASN A 697 29.24 7.87 13.35
N ILE A 698 28.77 8.57 12.32
CA ILE A 698 27.42 8.34 11.78
C ILE A 698 27.19 6.92 11.28
N PHE A 699 28.23 6.24 10.77
CA PHE A 699 28.07 4.86 10.33
C PHE A 699 27.81 3.92 11.50
N GLU A 700 28.56 4.05 12.59
CA GLU A 700 28.39 3.23 13.79
C GLU A 700 26.99 3.37 14.39
N VAL A 701 26.42 4.58 14.36
CA VAL A 701 25.05 4.83 14.86
C VAL A 701 23.99 4.21 13.95
N LEU A 702 24.20 4.26 12.62
CA LEU A 702 23.23 3.76 11.66
C LEU A 702 23.40 2.28 11.32
N HIS A 703 24.53 1.67 11.67
CA HIS A 703 24.76 0.25 11.46
C HIS A 703 24.18 -0.55 12.62
N THR A 704 23.21 -1.42 12.32
CA THR A 704 22.51 -2.23 13.32
C THR A 704 23.26 -3.51 13.73
N GLY A 705 24.27 -3.93 12.94
CA GLY A 705 25.00 -5.18 13.14
C GLY A 705 24.22 -6.46 12.80
N ILE A 706 22.97 -6.35 12.34
CA ILE A 706 22.12 -7.51 12.03
C ILE A 706 22.53 -8.10 10.67
N GLN A 707 22.86 -9.40 10.68
CA GLN A 707 23.31 -10.10 9.49
C GLN A 707 22.14 -10.76 8.77
N HIS A 708 21.77 -10.20 7.61
CA HIS A 708 20.84 -10.84 6.69
C HIS A 708 21.59 -11.84 5.80
N PHE A 709 21.02 -13.03 5.60
CA PHE A 709 21.53 -13.95 4.59
C PHE A 709 21.41 -13.28 3.21
N LYS A 710 22.56 -13.12 2.54
CA LYS A 710 22.59 -12.66 1.15
C LYS A 710 22.04 -13.79 0.29
N THR A 711 20.77 -13.71 -0.05
CA THR A 711 20.19 -14.57 -1.08
C THR A 711 20.92 -14.27 -2.39
N ASN A 712 21.53 -15.29 -2.98
CA ASN A 712 22.21 -15.22 -4.27
C ASN A 712 21.26 -14.85 -5.39
#